data_AF-A0A3C1KB80-F1
#
_entry.id   AF-A0A3C1KB80-F1
#
_cell.length_a   1.000
_cell.length_b   1.000
_cell.length_c   1.000
_cell.angle_alpha   90.00
_cell.angle_beta   90.00
_cell.angle_gamma   90.00
#
_symmetry.space_group_name_H-M   'P 1'
#
loop_
_entity.id
_entity.type
_entity.pdbx_description
1 polymer ?
#
loop_
_entity_poly.entity_id
_entity_poly.type
_entity_poly.pdbx_seq_one_letter_code
_entity_poly.pdbx_strand_id
1 'polypeptide(L)'
;MSISQPRRRALAVIAGASLLIGIAAPGTALAASAAEPAPADVIINEAYLKGGSAGAPFTNKFIELYNAGGTAQDLTGWSLQYRSASGTGAATTVTLSGTINPGSYFLVQAASNGANGVALPTPDQVTSFNPGGQNGVLWLSDQSSPLTLTPGSVVGTPGVVDLLGYGSGNTFETKAAPDAGGNTTPNALTRTGFVDTDDNSTDFTVTTTVTPQNSGSGSTPNPTDSPSASPSPTASSAPTPTTSPTTAPGEITPISAIQGTGDTSPLSGQTVTTRGVVTAAYPTGGFNGFYIQTPGTGGAIDLGTHTASDAVFVFGSAATAKVSVGQYVEVTGSVTEYQGLTEINGTANGTTVLSETAPAPVAAATVAFPATDQQRESLEGMLILPQGDYTVTNTYSTNQYAEIGLATGTTPLITPTEIARPGTAAYAQAVADNAARGVTLDDGASINFLSSANKSIALPYLSDRDITVGAPVTFAKPVVLDYRNSTWKFQPTAQLLAGGDTSFVAIADGRPTSAPNVGGDIQLASFNVLNYFTTTGADYVAAGNTCSFYTDRAGNNVTVNTCSGSGPRGAADAANLKRQQDKIVAAINGLGADVVSLEEIENSSKFGKDRDSALSTLVNALNSALGSEQWSFVPSPAADALLP
;
A
#
# COMPACT_ATOMS: atom_id res chain seq x y z
N MET A 1 -20.51 50.51 -52.69
CA MET A 1 -19.64 51.36 -51.85
C MET A 1 -18.67 50.45 -51.12
N SER A 2 -17.36 50.57 -51.16
CA SER A 2 -16.41 51.08 -52.15
C SER A 2 -15.04 50.59 -51.67
N ILE A 3 -14.28 49.91 -52.56
CA ILE A 3 -12.84 50.16 -52.86
C ILE A 3 -11.89 50.07 -51.65
N SER A 4 -11.11 49.01 -51.40
CA SER A 4 -10.05 48.33 -52.19
C SER A 4 -8.96 49.25 -52.77
N GLN A 5 -7.69 49.06 -52.41
CA GLN A 5 -6.61 48.86 -53.41
C GLN A 5 -5.22 48.55 -52.81
N PRO A 6 -4.32 47.89 -53.60
CA PRO A 6 -3.09 47.22 -53.19
C PRO A 6 -1.81 47.71 -53.93
N ARG A 7 -0.62 47.13 -53.64
CA ARG A 7 0.57 47.06 -54.55
C ARG A 7 1.50 45.90 -54.14
N ARG A 8 2.31 45.19 -54.95
CA ARG A 8 2.47 44.93 -56.41
C ARG A 8 3.63 43.88 -56.60
N ARG A 9 3.40 42.87 -57.46
CA ARG A 9 4.24 42.30 -58.58
C ARG A 9 5.61 41.58 -58.35
N ALA A 10 5.61 40.24 -58.55
CA ALA A 10 6.15 39.42 -59.70
C ALA A 10 7.26 40.01 -60.63
N LEU A 11 8.21 39.31 -61.29
CA LEU A 11 8.58 37.90 -61.55
C LEU A 11 9.97 37.84 -62.30
N ALA A 12 10.54 36.63 -62.45
CA ALA A 12 11.44 36.10 -63.53
C ALA A 12 12.98 36.21 -63.40
N VAL A 13 13.88 35.30 -63.84
CA VAL A 13 14.02 33.82 -64.08
C VAL A 13 15.34 33.56 -64.89
N ILE A 14 16.00 32.40 -64.70
CA ILE A 14 16.96 31.61 -65.57
C ILE A 14 18.52 31.67 -65.42
N ALA A 15 19.09 30.44 -65.40
CA ALA A 15 20.44 29.90 -65.77
C ALA A 15 21.65 30.15 -64.84
N GLY A 16 22.62 29.24 -64.62
CA GLY A 16 22.90 27.88 -65.10
C GLY A 16 24.38 27.49 -64.85
N ALA A 17 24.65 26.19 -64.65
CA ALA A 17 25.90 25.42 -64.90
C ALA A 17 27.22 25.64 -64.09
N SER A 18 27.56 24.60 -63.32
CA SER A 18 28.81 23.81 -63.21
C SER A 18 30.22 24.37 -63.54
N LEU A 19 31.20 23.97 -62.69
CA LEU A 19 32.46 23.24 -62.98
C LEU A 19 33.84 23.90 -62.61
N LEU A 20 34.55 23.27 -61.65
CA LEU A 20 36.00 22.91 -61.55
C LEU A 20 37.16 23.91 -61.18
N ILE A 21 37.98 23.39 -60.24
CA ILE A 21 39.46 23.44 -60.06
C ILE A 21 40.13 24.63 -59.32
N GLY A 22 40.90 24.31 -58.27
CA GLY A 22 41.96 25.19 -57.74
C GLY A 22 42.54 24.77 -56.39
N ILE A 23 43.69 24.10 -56.42
CA ILE A 23 44.45 23.49 -55.32
C ILE A 23 45.16 24.54 -54.44
N ALA A 24 45.13 24.36 -53.11
CA ALA A 24 46.20 24.79 -52.20
C ALA A 24 46.15 23.99 -50.87
N ALA A 25 47.09 23.05 -50.70
CA ALA A 25 47.53 22.59 -49.37
C ALA A 25 48.58 23.61 -48.87
N PRO A 26 48.70 23.92 -47.55
CA PRO A 26 49.14 22.93 -46.57
C PRO A 26 48.51 23.07 -45.17
N GLY A 27 48.53 21.99 -44.39
CA GLY A 27 48.21 22.03 -42.97
C GLY A 27 47.43 20.81 -42.54
N THR A 28 48.11 19.67 -42.41
CA THR A 28 47.60 18.53 -41.66
C THR A 28 47.48 18.92 -40.19
N ALA A 29 46.37 19.56 -39.82
CA ALA A 29 45.81 19.44 -38.50
C ALA A 29 44.85 18.25 -38.57
N LEU A 30 45.28 17.11 -38.04
CA LEU A 30 44.35 16.08 -37.60
C LEU A 30 43.44 16.78 -36.59
N ALA A 31 42.26 17.22 -37.03
CA ALA A 31 41.14 17.33 -36.11
C ALA A 31 40.96 15.92 -35.59
N ALA A 32 41.42 15.67 -34.36
CA ALA A 32 40.97 14.52 -33.62
C ALA A 32 39.44 14.56 -33.73
N SER A 33 38.85 13.58 -34.40
CA SER A 33 37.45 13.30 -34.14
C SER A 33 37.40 13.16 -32.63
N ALA A 34 36.67 14.05 -31.95
CA ALA A 34 36.23 13.73 -30.61
C ALA A 34 35.58 12.37 -30.78
N ALA A 35 36.21 11.35 -30.19
CA ALA A 35 35.62 10.04 -30.14
C ALA A 35 34.21 10.25 -29.62
N GLU A 36 33.23 9.65 -30.31
CA GLU A 36 31.91 9.44 -29.73
C GLU A 36 32.16 8.99 -28.27
N PRO A 37 31.55 9.63 -27.26
CA PRO A 37 31.76 9.20 -25.88
C PRO A 37 31.49 7.71 -25.88
N ALA A 38 32.43 6.93 -25.35
CA ALA A 38 32.24 5.50 -25.20
C ALA A 38 30.85 5.28 -24.59
N PRO A 39 30.08 4.27 -25.04
CA PRO A 39 28.79 3.96 -24.41
C PRO A 39 29.00 3.95 -22.90
N ALA A 40 28.07 4.56 -22.18
CA ALA A 40 28.20 4.72 -20.75
C ALA A 40 28.21 3.32 -20.10
N ASP A 41 29.39 2.82 -19.75
CA ASP A 41 29.58 1.52 -19.12
C ASP A 41 29.26 1.57 -17.62
N VAL A 42 28.14 2.21 -17.26
CA VAL A 42 27.61 2.16 -15.89
C VAL A 42 26.65 1.00 -15.78
N ILE A 43 26.98 0.07 -14.91
CA ILE A 43 26.26 -1.19 -14.72
C ILE A 43 25.67 -1.30 -13.32
N ILE A 44 24.61 -2.07 -13.17
CA ILE A 44 24.10 -2.58 -11.89
C ILE A 44 25.11 -3.60 -11.37
N ASN A 45 25.81 -3.28 -10.27
CA ASN A 45 26.84 -4.14 -9.71
C ASN A 45 26.32 -5.05 -8.61
N GLU A 46 25.51 -4.52 -7.69
CA GLU A 46 24.91 -5.32 -6.62
C GLU A 46 23.47 -4.86 -6.37
N ALA A 47 22.55 -5.82 -6.34
CA ALA A 47 21.16 -5.59 -6.00
C ALA A 47 20.81 -6.38 -4.73
N TYR A 48 20.76 -5.67 -3.60
CA TYR A 48 20.29 -6.20 -2.34
C TYR A 48 18.84 -5.78 -2.10
N LEU A 49 17.92 -6.68 -2.44
CA LEU A 49 16.49 -6.34 -2.56
C LEU A 49 15.65 -6.83 -1.37
N LYS A 50 16.31 -7.30 -0.32
CA LYS A 50 15.70 -7.95 0.86
C LYS A 50 15.95 -7.18 2.16
N GLY A 51 16.47 -5.95 2.09
CA GLY A 51 16.75 -5.13 3.26
C GLY A 51 15.56 -4.97 4.19
N GLY A 52 15.83 -5.04 5.50
CA GLY A 52 14.80 -4.95 6.55
C GLY A 52 14.02 -6.23 6.81
N SER A 53 14.19 -7.24 5.96
CA SER A 53 13.55 -8.56 6.14
C SER A 53 14.27 -9.37 7.21
N ALA A 54 13.63 -10.38 7.80
CA ALA A 54 14.28 -11.20 8.83
C ALA A 54 15.62 -11.78 8.35
N GLY A 55 16.66 -11.68 9.17
CA GLY A 55 18.02 -12.11 8.83
C GLY A 55 18.81 -11.13 7.94
N ALA A 56 18.21 -10.00 7.52
CA ALA A 56 18.87 -8.99 6.70
C ALA A 56 20.14 -8.43 7.35
N PRO A 57 21.28 -8.38 6.65
CA PRO A 57 22.47 -7.69 7.12
C PRO A 57 22.28 -6.18 7.16
N PHE A 58 21.43 -5.60 6.29
CA PHE A 58 21.18 -4.17 6.22
C PHE A 58 19.69 -3.83 6.30
N THR A 59 19.36 -2.76 7.01
CA THR A 59 17.99 -2.26 7.18
C THR A 59 17.36 -1.89 5.85
N ASN A 60 18.09 -1.21 4.98
CA ASN A 60 17.55 -0.77 3.71
C ASN A 60 18.02 -1.66 2.56
N LYS A 61 17.14 -1.81 1.56
CA LYS A 61 17.55 -2.32 0.26
C LYS A 61 18.55 -1.34 -0.36
N PHE A 62 19.37 -1.84 -1.28
CA PHE A 62 20.16 -0.95 -2.12
C PHE A 62 20.33 -1.51 -3.52
N ILE A 63 20.58 -0.57 -4.43
CA ILE A 63 21.10 -0.82 -5.76
C ILE A 63 22.45 -0.11 -5.81
N GLU A 64 23.51 -0.87 -6.05
CA GLU A 64 24.85 -0.36 -6.27
C GLU A 64 25.13 -0.34 -7.77
N LEU A 65 25.56 0.82 -8.26
CA LEU A 65 26.04 0.99 -9.63
C LEU A 65 27.57 1.00 -9.63
N TYR A 66 28.17 0.55 -10.73
CA TYR A 66 29.61 0.60 -10.96
C TYR A 66 29.91 1.15 -12.35
N ASN A 67 30.91 2.03 -12.45
CA ASN A 67 31.36 2.54 -13.74
C ASN A 67 32.55 1.70 -14.24
N ALA A 68 32.26 0.78 -15.15
CA ALA A 68 33.26 -0.05 -15.82
C ALA A 68 33.99 0.69 -16.96
N GLY A 69 33.52 1.89 -17.31
CA GLY A 69 34.06 2.72 -18.38
C GLY A 69 35.30 3.52 -17.98
N GLY A 70 35.98 4.06 -18.99
CA GLY A 70 37.19 4.87 -18.81
C GLY A 70 36.98 6.33 -18.43
N THR A 71 35.73 6.81 -18.37
CA THR A 71 35.38 8.22 -18.12
C THR A 71 34.31 8.37 -17.05
N ALA A 72 34.34 9.47 -16.30
CA ALA A 72 33.32 9.76 -15.29
C ALA A 72 31.95 9.95 -15.96
N GLN A 73 30.90 9.37 -15.36
CA GLN A 73 29.53 9.45 -15.87
C GLN A 73 28.67 10.32 -14.97
N ASP A 74 28.05 11.36 -15.53
CA ASP A 74 26.99 12.13 -14.88
C ASP A 74 25.66 11.38 -15.01
N LEU A 75 25.01 11.13 -13.87
CA LEU A 75 23.74 10.41 -13.77
C LEU A 75 22.54 11.36 -13.81
N THR A 76 22.76 12.67 -13.93
CA THR A 76 21.67 13.65 -14.03
C THR A 76 20.81 13.36 -15.27
N GLY A 77 19.51 13.11 -15.04
CA GLY A 77 18.57 12.75 -16.09
C GLY A 77 18.43 11.24 -16.32
N TRP A 78 19.25 10.42 -15.67
CA TRP A 78 19.08 8.97 -15.65
C TRP A 78 18.06 8.52 -14.61
N SER A 79 17.63 7.27 -14.65
CA SER A 79 16.74 6.70 -13.65
C SER A 79 16.98 5.22 -13.37
N LEU A 80 16.63 4.79 -12.14
CA LEU A 80 16.35 3.39 -11.84
C LEU A 80 14.85 3.14 -11.97
N GLN A 81 14.50 2.02 -12.61
CA GLN A 81 13.13 1.66 -12.90
C GLN A 81 12.84 0.22 -12.51
N TYR A 82 11.65 -0.03 -11.98
CA TYR A 82 11.26 -1.35 -11.48
C TYR A 82 9.84 -1.73 -11.85
N ARG A 83 9.63 -3.03 -12.07
CA ARG A 83 8.30 -3.65 -12.06
C ARG A 83 8.34 -5.05 -11.43
N SER A 84 7.17 -5.51 -11.00
CA SER A 84 6.99 -6.87 -10.53
C SER A 84 7.29 -7.89 -11.64
N ALA A 85 7.58 -9.13 -11.24
CA ALA A 85 8.03 -10.18 -12.15
C ALA A 85 7.10 -10.46 -13.34
N SER A 86 5.78 -10.33 -13.15
CA SER A 86 4.78 -10.51 -14.21
C SER A 86 4.25 -9.19 -14.78
N GLY A 87 4.78 -8.05 -14.32
CA GLY A 87 4.31 -6.73 -14.71
C GLY A 87 4.52 -6.44 -16.20
N THR A 88 3.53 -5.81 -16.83
CA THR A 88 3.59 -5.31 -18.21
C THR A 88 3.24 -3.82 -18.32
N GLY A 89 2.81 -3.20 -17.23
CA GLY A 89 2.48 -1.77 -17.14
C GLY A 89 3.70 -0.88 -16.92
N ALA A 90 3.43 0.40 -16.63
CA ALA A 90 4.47 1.41 -16.35
C ALA A 90 5.33 1.01 -15.14
N ALA A 91 6.62 1.33 -15.23
CA ALA A 91 7.57 1.11 -14.16
C ALA A 91 7.34 2.10 -13.00
N THR A 92 7.68 1.70 -11.78
CA THR A 92 8.05 2.68 -10.75
C THR A 92 9.43 3.22 -11.08
N THR A 93 9.64 4.52 -10.88
CA THR A 93 10.85 5.21 -11.35
C THR A 93 11.41 6.11 -10.26
N VAL A 94 12.73 6.12 -10.10
CA VAL A 94 13.46 7.13 -9.36
C VAL A 94 14.56 7.73 -10.22
N THR A 95 14.59 9.05 -10.32
CA THR A 95 15.65 9.77 -11.05
C THR A 95 16.94 9.77 -10.26
N LEU A 96 18.07 9.63 -10.95
CA LEU A 96 19.41 9.68 -10.39
C LEU A 96 20.00 11.08 -10.53
N SER A 97 21.00 11.38 -9.70
CA SER A 97 21.79 12.60 -9.76
C SER A 97 23.16 12.36 -9.17
N GLY A 98 24.18 13.09 -9.65
CA GLY A 98 25.56 12.95 -9.20
C GLY A 98 26.44 12.32 -10.27
N THR A 99 27.71 12.09 -9.95
CA THR A 99 28.71 11.61 -10.90
C THR A 99 29.40 10.37 -10.35
N ILE A 100 29.56 9.34 -11.19
CA ILE A 100 30.31 8.13 -10.87
C ILE A 100 31.62 8.12 -11.65
N ASN A 101 32.76 8.17 -10.95
CA ASN A 101 34.09 8.16 -11.57
C ASN A 101 34.43 6.77 -12.13
N PRO A 102 35.37 6.66 -13.09
CA PRO A 102 35.86 5.37 -13.58
C PRO A 102 36.28 4.44 -12.44
N GLY A 103 35.87 3.18 -12.50
CA GLY A 103 36.19 2.17 -11.50
C GLY A 103 35.66 2.46 -10.10
N SER A 104 34.64 3.31 -9.97
CA SER A 104 34.02 3.69 -8.70
C SER A 104 32.58 3.21 -8.61
N TYR A 105 32.04 3.24 -7.40
CA TYR A 105 30.68 2.81 -7.07
C TYR A 105 29.74 3.99 -6.85
N PHE A 106 28.44 3.74 -6.93
CA PHE A 106 27.38 4.68 -6.54
C PHE A 106 26.26 3.93 -5.83
N LEU A 107 26.05 4.24 -4.55
CA LEU A 107 25.10 3.53 -3.67
C LEU A 107 23.76 4.24 -3.60
N VAL A 108 22.72 3.60 -4.15
CA VAL A 108 21.34 4.07 -4.03
C VAL A 108 20.63 3.30 -2.93
N GLN A 109 20.33 3.97 -1.81
CA GLN A 109 19.47 3.43 -0.78
C GLN A 109 18.01 3.41 -1.25
N ALA A 110 17.40 2.25 -1.11
CA ALA A 110 15.99 1.98 -1.40
C ALA A 110 15.20 1.81 -0.09
N ALA A 111 13.88 1.65 -0.24
CA ALA A 111 12.97 1.38 0.86
C ALA A 111 13.33 0.08 1.59
N SER A 112 12.85 -0.03 2.83
CA SER A 112 13.03 -1.20 3.66
C SER A 112 11.79 -2.09 3.66
N ASN A 113 11.95 -3.40 3.83
CA ASN A 113 10.86 -4.33 4.16
C ASN A 113 10.56 -4.40 5.68
N GLY A 114 11.35 -3.74 6.53
CA GLY A 114 11.23 -3.79 7.99
C GLY A 114 12.42 -3.14 8.73
N ALA A 115 12.67 -3.50 9.99
CA ALA A 115 13.73 -2.87 10.77
C ALA A 115 15.04 -3.67 10.83
N ASN A 116 15.07 -4.91 10.32
CA ASN A 116 16.20 -5.82 10.51
C ASN A 116 17.46 -5.41 9.73
N GLY A 117 18.62 -5.56 10.37
CA GLY A 117 19.93 -5.24 9.79
C GLY A 117 20.49 -3.90 10.27
N VAL A 118 21.74 -3.62 9.92
CA VAL A 118 22.39 -2.34 10.26
C VAL A 118 22.12 -1.29 9.19
N ALA A 119 22.33 -0.01 9.52
CA ALA A 119 22.31 1.04 8.52
C ALA A 119 23.35 0.77 7.42
N LEU A 120 23.02 1.15 6.18
CA LEU A 120 24.00 1.15 5.09
C LEU A 120 25.13 2.14 5.40
N PRO A 121 26.33 1.96 4.80
CA PRO A 121 27.27 3.06 4.63
C PRO A 121 26.55 4.26 4.00
N THR A 122 26.98 5.48 4.31
CA THR A 122 26.32 6.71 3.82
C THR A 122 26.03 6.61 2.32
N PRO A 123 24.77 6.50 1.88
CA PRO A 123 24.45 6.33 0.48
C PRO A 123 24.77 7.60 -0.30
N ASP A 124 25.11 7.44 -1.58
CA ASP A 124 25.24 8.57 -2.50
C ASP A 124 23.87 9.19 -2.79
N GLN A 125 22.81 8.38 -2.76
CA GLN A 125 21.43 8.85 -2.91
C GLN A 125 20.45 8.03 -2.04
N VAL A 126 19.56 8.72 -1.33
CA VAL A 126 18.48 8.11 -0.54
C VAL A 126 17.15 8.27 -1.28
N THR A 127 16.40 7.18 -1.43
CA THR A 127 15.15 7.14 -2.21
C THR A 127 14.05 6.36 -1.48
N SER A 128 12.81 6.52 -1.93
CA SER A 128 11.68 5.66 -1.55
C SER A 128 11.47 4.49 -2.52
N PHE A 129 12.44 4.22 -3.40
CA PHE A 129 12.33 3.17 -4.42
C PHE A 129 12.21 1.79 -3.77
N ASN A 130 11.26 0.96 -4.19
CA ASN A 130 10.94 -0.26 -3.44
C ASN A 130 10.83 -1.53 -4.33
N PRO A 131 11.93 -2.05 -4.88
CA PRO A 131 11.92 -3.31 -5.63
C PRO A 131 11.54 -4.51 -4.76
N GLY A 132 10.83 -5.48 -5.31
CA GLY A 132 10.46 -6.73 -4.64
C GLY A 132 11.67 -7.64 -4.41
N GLY A 133 11.73 -8.32 -3.27
CA GLY A 133 12.94 -9.08 -2.90
C GLY A 133 13.18 -10.38 -3.65
N GLN A 134 12.13 -11.07 -4.11
CA GLN A 134 12.25 -12.45 -4.62
C GLN A 134 12.24 -12.56 -6.14
N ASN A 135 11.48 -11.69 -6.81
CA ASN A 135 11.30 -11.73 -8.25
C ASN A 135 11.02 -10.32 -8.77
N GLY A 136 11.51 -9.99 -9.95
CA GLY A 136 11.24 -8.68 -10.53
C GLY A 136 12.07 -8.38 -11.76
N VAL A 137 11.90 -7.14 -12.23
CA VAL A 137 12.66 -6.56 -13.33
C VAL A 137 13.11 -5.18 -12.86
N LEU A 138 14.42 -4.98 -12.73
CA LEU A 138 15.08 -3.74 -12.34
C LEU A 138 15.96 -3.29 -13.50
N TRP A 139 15.93 -2.02 -13.90
CA TRP A 139 16.85 -1.54 -14.94
C TRP A 139 17.32 -0.12 -14.69
N LEU A 140 18.51 0.16 -15.20
CA LEU A 140 19.10 1.47 -15.32
C LEU A 140 18.74 2.06 -16.69
N SER A 141 18.28 3.30 -16.70
CA SER A 141 17.91 4.01 -17.92
C SER A 141 18.61 5.36 -18.00
N ASP A 142 19.04 5.74 -19.20
CA ASP A 142 19.59 7.07 -19.48
C ASP A 142 18.50 8.15 -19.66
N GLN A 143 17.22 7.78 -19.45
CA GLN A 143 16.07 8.65 -19.49
C GLN A 143 15.44 8.79 -18.09
N SER A 144 14.89 9.97 -17.81
CA SER A 144 14.15 10.23 -16.55
C SER A 144 12.71 9.74 -16.61
N SER A 145 12.15 9.55 -17.80
CA SER A 145 10.80 9.05 -18.02
C SER A 145 10.75 7.52 -18.01
N PRO A 146 9.69 6.90 -17.48
CA PRO A 146 9.55 5.45 -17.45
C PRO A 146 9.51 4.86 -18.87
N LEU A 147 10.30 3.82 -19.11
CA LEU A 147 10.26 3.04 -20.34
C LEU A 147 9.20 1.94 -20.24
N THR A 148 8.57 1.63 -21.37
CA THR A 148 7.68 0.49 -21.50
C THR A 148 8.40 -0.65 -22.20
N LEU A 149 8.79 -1.66 -21.43
CA LEU A 149 9.50 -2.83 -21.94
C LEU A 149 8.53 -3.99 -22.19
N THR A 150 8.66 -4.65 -23.33
CA THR A 150 7.88 -5.85 -23.66
C THR A 150 8.47 -7.07 -22.94
N PRO A 151 7.66 -8.00 -22.39
CA PRO A 151 8.18 -9.26 -21.85
C PRO A 151 9.04 -10.03 -22.86
N GLY A 152 10.11 -10.64 -22.36
CA GLY A 152 11.15 -11.30 -23.14
C GLY A 152 12.49 -10.55 -23.10
N SER A 153 13.33 -10.85 -24.08
CA SER A 153 14.64 -10.22 -24.25
C SER A 153 14.49 -8.75 -24.67
N VAL A 154 15.24 -7.86 -24.03
CA VAL A 154 15.29 -6.43 -24.36
C VAL A 154 16.67 -5.92 -24.79
N VAL A 155 17.60 -6.83 -25.12
CA VAL A 155 18.94 -6.47 -25.59
C VAL A 155 18.86 -5.48 -26.75
N GLY A 156 19.62 -4.39 -26.64
CA GLY A 156 19.65 -3.32 -27.64
C GLY A 156 18.42 -2.39 -27.65
N THR A 157 17.54 -2.46 -26.64
CA THR A 157 16.41 -1.53 -26.51
C THR A 157 16.92 -0.11 -26.19
N PRO A 158 16.59 0.91 -27.00
CA PRO A 158 17.04 2.27 -26.74
C PRO A 158 16.60 2.78 -25.37
N GLY A 159 17.54 3.39 -24.66
CA GLY A 159 17.34 3.98 -23.34
C GLY A 159 17.42 3.00 -22.16
N VAL A 160 17.58 1.70 -22.41
CA VAL A 160 17.99 0.74 -21.39
C VAL A 160 19.51 0.70 -21.40
N VAL A 161 20.13 1.06 -20.28
CA VAL A 161 21.60 1.04 -20.12
C VAL A 161 22.05 -0.34 -19.66
N ASP A 162 21.33 -0.91 -18.70
CA ASP A 162 21.59 -2.23 -18.11
C ASP A 162 20.31 -2.71 -17.42
N LEU A 163 19.99 -4.00 -17.50
CA LEU A 163 18.78 -4.56 -16.91
C LEU A 163 19.07 -5.84 -16.13
N LEU A 164 18.49 -5.94 -14.94
CA LEU A 164 18.44 -7.15 -14.12
C LEU A 164 17.01 -7.70 -14.06
N GLY A 165 16.71 -8.72 -14.87
CA GLY A 165 15.59 -9.62 -14.65
C GLY A 165 16.03 -10.71 -13.67
N TYR A 166 15.26 -10.95 -12.60
CA TYR A 166 15.65 -11.93 -11.56
C TYR A 166 14.47 -12.77 -11.06
N GLY A 167 14.79 -13.99 -10.62
CA GLY A 167 13.80 -14.99 -10.23
C GLY A 167 12.90 -15.35 -11.41
N SER A 168 11.60 -15.13 -11.26
CA SER A 168 10.58 -15.32 -12.29
C SER A 168 10.30 -14.10 -13.17
N GLY A 169 11.21 -13.10 -13.19
CA GLY A 169 11.09 -11.91 -14.03
C GLY A 169 10.80 -12.23 -15.49
N ASN A 170 9.71 -11.66 -16.03
CA ASN A 170 9.23 -11.89 -17.39
C ASN A 170 10.03 -11.13 -18.47
N THR A 171 11.00 -10.32 -18.06
CA THR A 171 11.81 -9.45 -18.92
C THR A 171 13.23 -9.49 -18.42
N PHE A 172 14.15 -9.63 -19.35
CA PHE A 172 15.56 -9.91 -19.11
C PHE A 172 16.35 -9.50 -20.35
N GLU A 173 17.67 -9.56 -20.28
CA GLU A 173 18.51 -9.41 -21.46
C GLU A 173 18.45 -10.70 -22.29
N THR A 174 19.23 -11.73 -21.96
CA THR A 174 19.10 -13.06 -22.57
C THR A 174 18.23 -14.01 -21.73
N LYS A 175 18.41 -14.01 -20.41
CA LYS A 175 17.67 -14.84 -19.46
C LYS A 175 17.75 -14.24 -18.06
N ALA A 176 16.69 -14.39 -17.26
CA ALA A 176 16.67 -13.89 -15.88
C ALA A 176 17.73 -14.57 -14.98
N ALA A 177 18.33 -13.79 -14.09
CA ALA A 177 19.21 -14.24 -13.03
C ALA A 177 18.47 -15.17 -12.06
N PRO A 178 19.03 -16.35 -11.72
CA PRO A 178 18.41 -17.22 -10.74
C PRO A 178 18.47 -16.60 -9.35
N ASP A 179 17.33 -16.44 -8.68
CA ASP A 179 17.24 -16.19 -7.23
C ASP A 179 16.27 -17.21 -6.62
N ALA A 180 16.78 -18.04 -5.72
CA ALA A 180 16.02 -19.11 -5.07
C ALA A 180 15.74 -18.81 -3.59
N GLY A 181 16.21 -17.68 -3.06
CA GLY A 181 16.05 -17.30 -1.66
C GLY A 181 14.76 -16.52 -1.41
N GLY A 182 14.00 -16.87 -0.37
CA GLY A 182 12.90 -16.03 0.11
C GLY A 182 13.38 -14.70 0.69
N ASN A 183 12.48 -13.80 1.09
CA ASN A 183 12.85 -12.53 1.73
C ASN A 183 13.70 -12.73 3.01
N THR A 184 13.61 -13.89 3.64
CA THR A 184 14.40 -14.26 4.85
C THR A 184 15.80 -14.77 4.54
N THR A 185 16.14 -14.94 3.26
CA THR A 185 17.50 -15.28 2.83
C THR A 185 18.26 -13.98 2.61
N PRO A 186 19.33 -13.68 3.37
CA PRO A 186 20.06 -12.43 3.26
C PRO A 186 21.01 -12.40 2.06
N ASN A 187 20.51 -12.73 0.87
CA ASN A 187 21.29 -12.77 -0.35
C ASN A 187 21.12 -11.51 -1.20
N ALA A 188 22.19 -11.17 -1.92
CA ALA A 188 22.22 -10.17 -2.98
C ALA A 188 22.48 -10.85 -4.33
N LEU A 189 22.08 -10.18 -5.40
CA LEU A 189 22.49 -10.48 -6.77
C LEU A 189 23.70 -9.60 -7.08
N THR A 190 24.88 -10.21 -7.23
CA THR A 190 26.14 -9.50 -7.45
C THR A 190 26.72 -9.83 -8.83
N ARG A 191 27.11 -8.79 -9.57
CA ARG A 191 27.71 -8.88 -10.90
C ARG A 191 29.05 -9.60 -10.83
N THR A 192 29.29 -10.46 -11.81
CA THR A 192 30.52 -11.24 -11.95
C THR A 192 31.50 -10.50 -12.85
N GLY A 193 32.68 -10.16 -12.32
CA GLY A 193 33.77 -9.59 -13.12
C GLY A 193 33.55 -8.17 -13.63
N PHE A 194 32.50 -7.47 -13.18
CA PHE A 194 32.14 -6.12 -13.64
C PHE A 194 31.90 -6.04 -15.16
N VAL A 195 31.40 -7.13 -15.74
CA VAL A 195 31.08 -7.21 -17.17
C VAL A 195 29.58 -7.43 -17.31
N ASP A 196 28.98 -6.68 -18.22
CA ASP A 196 27.65 -6.93 -18.75
C ASP A 196 27.82 -7.72 -20.07
N THR A 197 27.28 -8.93 -20.13
CA THR A 197 27.33 -9.79 -21.34
C THR A 197 26.00 -9.87 -22.06
N ASP A 198 25.04 -9.02 -21.67
CA ASP A 198 23.63 -9.10 -22.09
C ASP A 198 22.98 -10.44 -21.67
N ASP A 199 23.43 -11.09 -20.59
CA ASP A 199 22.81 -12.30 -20.03
C ASP A 199 22.83 -12.29 -18.50
N ASN A 200 21.72 -11.83 -17.90
CA ASN A 200 21.57 -11.74 -16.45
C ASN A 200 21.82 -13.08 -15.72
N SER A 201 21.57 -14.22 -16.38
CA SER A 201 21.73 -15.54 -15.78
C SER A 201 23.19 -15.98 -15.63
N THR A 202 24.10 -15.36 -16.37
CA THR A 202 25.54 -15.57 -16.25
C THR A 202 26.26 -14.38 -15.60
N ASP A 203 25.68 -13.19 -15.71
CA ASP A 203 26.30 -11.97 -15.19
C ASP A 203 26.12 -11.83 -13.69
N PHE A 204 25.03 -12.35 -13.12
CA PHE A 204 24.75 -12.26 -11.69
C PHE A 204 24.90 -13.59 -10.97
N THR A 205 25.57 -13.52 -9.82
CA THR A 205 25.63 -14.62 -8.85
C THR A 205 24.87 -14.25 -7.59
N VAL A 206 24.26 -15.26 -6.98
CA VAL A 206 23.61 -15.12 -5.68
C VAL A 206 24.64 -15.36 -4.58
N THR A 207 24.85 -14.36 -3.72
CA THR A 207 25.76 -14.42 -2.57
C THR A 207 25.03 -14.04 -1.29
N THR A 208 25.36 -14.69 -0.17
CA THR A 208 24.88 -14.30 1.18
C THR A 208 25.78 -13.25 1.85
N THR A 209 26.89 -12.89 1.21
CA THR A 209 27.75 -11.78 1.65
C THR A 209 27.33 -10.55 0.88
N VAL A 210 26.78 -9.57 1.59
CA VAL A 210 26.25 -8.32 1.03
C VAL A 210 27.25 -7.20 1.29
N THR A 211 27.65 -6.47 0.24
CA THR A 211 28.86 -5.62 0.28
C THR A 211 28.62 -4.20 -0.26
N PRO A 212 27.77 -3.37 0.38
CA PRO A 212 27.45 -2.04 -0.13
C PRO A 212 28.68 -1.13 -0.17
N GLN A 213 28.93 -0.52 -1.33
CA GLN A 213 29.97 0.44 -1.60
C GLN A 213 29.39 1.72 -2.20
N ASN A 214 29.75 2.85 -1.60
CA ASN A 214 29.41 4.18 -2.12
C ASN A 214 30.59 4.76 -2.90
N SER A 215 30.42 5.96 -3.45
CA SER A 215 31.49 6.67 -4.17
C SER A 215 32.74 6.97 -3.33
N GLY A 216 32.64 6.89 -2.00
CA GLY A 216 33.74 7.08 -1.04
C GLY A 216 34.54 5.80 -0.71
N SER A 217 34.10 4.62 -1.14
CA SER A 217 34.70 3.32 -0.76
C SER A 217 36.10 3.04 -1.32
N GLY A 218 36.63 3.90 -2.20
CA GLY A 218 37.96 3.75 -2.81
C GLY A 218 37.98 2.71 -3.94
N SER A 219 38.60 3.07 -5.06
CA SER A 219 38.65 2.23 -6.27
C SER A 219 39.77 1.18 -6.16
N THR A 220 39.44 -0.11 -5.93
CA THR A 220 40.13 -1.29 -6.52
C THR A 220 39.54 -2.63 -6.02
N PRO A 221 39.24 -3.58 -6.91
CA PRO A 221 39.28 -5.02 -6.63
C PRO A 221 40.59 -5.64 -7.14
N ASN A 222 41.21 -6.55 -6.39
CA ASN A 222 42.18 -7.51 -6.95
C ASN A 222 41.92 -8.90 -6.33
N PRO A 223 41.85 -9.99 -7.13
CA PRO A 223 41.56 -11.34 -6.63
C PRO A 223 42.83 -12.05 -6.14
N THR A 224 42.61 -13.16 -5.41
CA THR A 224 43.58 -14.16 -4.89
C THR A 224 44.42 -13.75 -3.67
N ASP A 225 44.08 -14.26 -2.48
CA ASP A 225 44.76 -15.43 -1.91
C ASP A 225 44.09 -15.95 -0.62
N SER A 226 44.09 -17.28 -0.49
CA SER A 226 43.68 -18.09 0.67
C SER A 226 44.69 -17.94 1.83
N PRO A 227 44.35 -18.29 3.09
CA PRO A 227 44.95 -17.68 4.27
C PRO A 227 46.30 -18.28 4.66
N SER A 228 47.21 -17.42 5.14
CA SER A 228 48.40 -17.81 5.90
C SER A 228 48.37 -17.19 7.30
N ALA A 229 49.01 -17.88 8.23
CA ALA A 229 48.75 -17.92 9.67
C ALA A 229 49.01 -16.62 10.47
N SER A 230 48.23 -16.51 11.57
CA SER A 230 48.54 -15.99 12.92
C SER A 230 49.71 -15.00 13.09
N PRO A 231 49.49 -13.92 13.87
CA PRO A 231 49.88 -14.03 15.27
C PRO A 231 48.83 -13.49 16.24
N SER A 232 48.76 -14.16 17.39
CA SER A 232 48.14 -13.69 18.63
C SER A 232 48.66 -12.30 19.04
N PRO A 233 47.78 -11.42 19.54
CA PRO A 233 48.16 -10.52 20.62
C PRO A 233 47.13 -10.53 21.77
N THR A 234 47.66 -10.91 22.92
CA THR A 234 47.56 -10.25 24.24
C THR A 234 46.26 -9.52 24.62
N ALA A 235 45.69 -9.98 25.74
CA ALA A 235 44.56 -9.41 26.44
C ALA A 235 44.73 -7.92 26.82
N SER A 236 43.70 -7.11 26.54
CA SER A 236 43.40 -5.89 27.28
C SER A 236 41.91 -5.53 27.12
N SER A 237 41.32 -5.04 28.21
CA SER A 237 39.93 -5.21 28.63
C SER A 237 38.86 -4.57 27.73
N ALA A 238 37.85 -5.35 27.33
CA ALA A 238 36.60 -4.88 26.74
C ALA A 238 35.56 -4.53 27.82
N PRO A 239 34.69 -3.51 27.61
CA PRO A 239 33.59 -3.20 28.52
C PRO A 239 32.55 -4.33 28.48
N THR A 240 32.01 -4.66 29.64
CA THR A 240 31.04 -5.75 29.86
C THR A 240 29.82 -5.59 28.94
N PRO A 241 29.52 -6.55 28.05
CA PRO A 241 28.23 -6.60 27.38
C PRO A 241 27.17 -7.09 28.38
N THR A 242 26.09 -6.33 28.52
CA THR A 242 24.90 -6.75 29.23
C THR A 242 24.35 -8.01 28.55
N THR A 243 24.24 -9.09 29.32
CA THR A 243 23.75 -10.39 28.87
C THR A 243 22.30 -10.29 28.39
N SER A 244 22.07 -10.54 27.10
CA SER A 244 20.76 -10.99 26.61
C SER A 244 20.57 -12.45 27.08
N PRO A 245 19.47 -12.81 27.75
CA PRO A 245 19.27 -14.17 28.22
C PRO A 245 18.92 -15.06 27.03
N THR A 246 19.84 -15.95 26.64
CA THR A 246 19.46 -17.13 25.88
C THR A 246 18.89 -18.14 26.87
N THR A 247 17.56 -18.21 26.92
CA THR A 247 16.84 -19.14 27.79
C THR A 247 17.13 -20.59 27.39
N ALA A 248 17.44 -21.45 28.35
CA ALA A 248 17.67 -22.87 28.09
C ALA A 248 16.34 -23.57 27.69
N PRO A 249 16.38 -24.64 26.87
CA PRO A 249 15.18 -25.41 26.55
C PRO A 249 14.47 -25.93 27.81
N GLY A 250 13.24 -25.46 28.06
CA GLY A 250 12.39 -25.87 29.19
C GLY A 250 12.04 -24.78 30.22
N GLU A 251 12.58 -23.57 30.10
CA GLU A 251 12.24 -22.44 30.97
C GLU A 251 11.09 -21.60 30.39
N ILE A 252 10.15 -21.21 31.25
CA ILE A 252 8.96 -20.42 30.87
C ILE A 252 9.39 -18.97 30.63
N THR A 253 9.29 -18.53 29.38
CA THR A 253 9.55 -17.15 28.96
C THR A 253 8.32 -16.27 29.24
N PRO A 254 8.44 -15.17 30.01
CA PRO A 254 7.33 -14.25 30.24
C PRO A 254 6.81 -13.64 28.93
N ILE A 255 5.50 -13.43 28.80
CA ILE A 255 4.92 -12.85 27.58
C ILE A 255 5.45 -11.43 27.34
N SER A 256 5.67 -10.63 28.38
CA SER A 256 6.28 -9.30 28.25
C SER A 256 7.72 -9.32 27.76
N ALA A 257 8.47 -10.41 27.96
CA ALA A 257 9.79 -10.59 27.37
C ALA A 257 9.70 -11.03 25.90
N ILE A 258 8.62 -11.73 25.51
CA ILE A 258 8.32 -12.06 24.11
C ILE A 258 7.92 -10.79 23.36
N GLN A 259 7.03 -9.97 23.91
CA GLN A 259 6.63 -8.70 23.31
C GLN A 259 7.79 -7.69 23.27
N GLY A 260 8.48 -7.51 24.40
CA GLY A 260 9.51 -6.48 24.52
C GLY A 260 8.93 -5.07 24.59
N THR A 261 9.79 -4.06 24.48
CA THR A 261 9.39 -2.64 24.62
C THR A 261 9.36 -1.86 23.31
N GLY A 262 9.60 -2.54 22.20
CA GLY A 262 9.58 -1.97 20.85
C GLY A 262 8.34 -2.43 20.09
N ASP A 263 8.31 -2.09 18.81
CA ASP A 263 7.33 -2.53 17.81
C ASP A 263 7.65 -3.90 17.21
N THR A 264 8.70 -4.57 17.72
CA THR A 264 9.13 -5.90 17.29
C THR A 264 9.64 -6.69 18.48
N SER A 265 9.33 -7.98 18.49
CA SER A 265 9.79 -8.90 19.51
C SER A 265 11.33 -9.02 19.53
N PRO A 266 11.99 -8.86 20.70
CA PRO A 266 13.41 -9.17 20.85
C PRO A 266 13.71 -10.68 20.72
N LEU A 267 12.67 -11.52 20.72
CA LEU A 267 12.76 -12.97 20.60
C LEU A 267 12.31 -13.49 19.23
N SER A 268 12.09 -12.60 18.25
CA SER A 268 11.71 -12.98 16.88
C SER A 268 12.69 -14.01 16.28
N GLY A 269 12.14 -15.06 15.69
CA GLY A 269 12.88 -16.22 15.15
C GLY A 269 13.30 -17.25 16.19
N GLN A 270 13.17 -16.98 17.49
CA GLN A 270 13.49 -17.93 18.55
C GLN A 270 12.28 -18.79 18.92
N THR A 271 12.54 -20.04 19.31
CA THR A 271 11.52 -20.90 19.91
C THR A 271 11.44 -20.61 21.40
N VAL A 272 10.25 -20.26 21.87
CA VAL A 272 9.96 -19.99 23.29
C VAL A 272 8.93 -20.98 23.81
N THR A 273 8.95 -21.22 25.11
CA THR A 273 7.84 -21.82 25.85
C THR A 273 7.27 -20.76 26.78
N THR A 274 5.97 -20.48 26.71
CA THR A 274 5.30 -19.50 27.56
C THR A 274 3.97 -20.02 28.09
N ARG A 275 3.43 -19.34 29.10
CA ARG A 275 2.13 -19.68 29.70
C ARG A 275 1.24 -18.45 29.80
N GLY A 276 -0.05 -18.65 29.57
CA GLY A 276 -1.03 -17.58 29.68
C GLY A 276 -2.45 -18.10 29.73
N VAL A 277 -3.38 -17.22 30.12
CA VAL A 277 -4.82 -17.48 30.05
C VAL A 277 -5.33 -17.07 28.68
N VAL A 278 -6.08 -17.94 28.02
CA VAL A 278 -6.69 -17.64 26.72
C VAL A 278 -7.75 -16.54 26.88
N THR A 279 -7.53 -15.37 26.29
CA THR A 279 -8.44 -14.21 26.38
C THR A 279 -9.37 -14.08 25.18
N ALA A 280 -8.95 -14.59 24.02
CA ALA A 280 -9.76 -14.64 22.81
C ALA A 280 -9.36 -15.84 21.94
N ALA A 281 -10.29 -16.39 21.14
CA ALA A 281 -9.99 -17.50 20.23
C ALA A 281 -10.81 -17.43 18.94
N TYR A 282 -10.15 -17.70 17.81
CA TYR A 282 -10.71 -17.56 16.46
C TYR A 282 -10.49 -18.85 15.65
N PRO A 283 -11.22 -19.94 15.98
CA PRO A 283 -11.11 -21.22 15.25
C PRO A 283 -11.71 -21.16 13.84
N THR A 284 -12.55 -20.14 13.58
CA THR A 284 -13.20 -19.87 12.30
C THR A 284 -12.94 -18.41 11.91
N GLY A 285 -13.41 -17.99 10.73
CA GLY A 285 -13.28 -16.60 10.28
C GLY A 285 -11.93 -16.26 9.65
N GLY A 286 -10.92 -17.12 9.77
CA GLY A 286 -9.66 -17.02 9.02
C GLY A 286 -8.48 -16.46 9.80
N PHE A 287 -8.67 -16.01 11.04
CA PHE A 287 -7.57 -15.63 11.93
C PHE A 287 -6.77 -16.85 12.39
N ASN A 288 -7.42 -18.01 12.57
CA ASN A 288 -6.77 -19.30 12.86
C ASN A 288 -5.83 -19.27 14.08
N GLY A 289 -6.18 -18.52 15.12
CA GLY A 289 -5.34 -18.34 16.29
C GLY A 289 -6.13 -17.95 17.54
N PHE A 290 -5.42 -17.70 18.63
CA PHE A 290 -5.98 -17.28 19.91
C PHE A 290 -4.99 -16.38 20.65
N TYR A 291 -5.50 -15.49 21.49
CA TYR A 291 -4.69 -14.66 22.37
C TYR A 291 -4.50 -15.33 23.72
N ILE A 292 -3.29 -15.28 24.26
CA ILE A 292 -3.00 -15.61 25.67
C ILE A 292 -2.47 -14.37 26.38
N GLN A 293 -2.84 -14.21 27.65
CA GLN A 293 -2.38 -13.11 28.51
C GLN A 293 -1.85 -13.63 29.84
N THR A 294 -0.83 -12.95 30.37
CA THR A 294 -0.17 -13.30 31.63
C THR A 294 -1.15 -13.24 32.80
N PRO A 295 -1.29 -14.29 33.63
CA PRO A 295 -2.13 -14.28 34.82
C PRO A 295 -1.83 -13.09 35.75
N GLY A 296 -2.87 -12.41 36.26
CA GLY A 296 -2.74 -11.30 37.20
C GLY A 296 -2.47 -9.93 36.57
N THR A 297 -2.42 -9.83 35.24
CA THR A 297 -2.23 -8.56 34.52
C THR A 297 -3.57 -7.96 34.03
N GLY A 298 -3.50 -6.73 33.52
CA GLY A 298 -4.66 -5.91 33.17
C GLY A 298 -5.11 -4.99 34.31
N GLY A 299 -6.40 -4.64 34.36
CA GLY A 299 -6.93 -3.68 35.34
C GLY A 299 -6.50 -2.24 35.06
N ALA A 300 -6.26 -1.45 36.11
CA ALA A 300 -5.76 -0.09 35.92
C ALA A 300 -4.28 -0.13 35.50
N ILE A 301 -3.98 0.44 34.33
CA ILE A 301 -2.62 0.50 33.76
C ILE A 301 -2.16 1.96 33.69
N ASP A 302 -0.92 2.20 34.13
CA ASP A 302 -0.21 3.46 33.88
C ASP A 302 0.65 3.33 32.62
N LEU A 303 0.20 3.91 31.51
CA LEU A 303 0.90 3.90 30.22
C LEU A 303 2.26 4.61 30.24
N GLY A 304 2.59 5.37 31.28
CA GLY A 304 3.92 5.94 31.46
C GLY A 304 4.96 4.93 31.97
N THR A 305 4.50 3.82 32.56
CA THR A 305 5.37 2.78 33.15
C THR A 305 5.15 1.39 32.57
N HIS A 306 4.00 1.16 31.94
CA HIS A 306 3.70 -0.07 31.22
C HIS A 306 4.30 -0.01 29.82
N THR A 307 5.44 -0.69 29.64
CA THR A 307 6.28 -0.55 28.44
C THR A 307 6.28 -1.78 27.54
N ALA A 308 5.63 -2.88 27.92
CA ALA A 308 5.62 -4.14 27.17
C ALA A 308 4.28 -4.85 27.39
N SER A 309 3.72 -5.44 26.33
CA SER A 309 2.44 -6.13 26.43
C SER A 309 2.53 -7.42 27.24
N ASP A 310 1.48 -7.69 28.02
CA ASP A 310 1.33 -8.92 28.79
C ASP A 310 0.61 -10.03 28.01
N ALA A 311 0.26 -9.79 26.76
CA ALA A 311 -0.46 -10.71 25.90
C ALA A 311 0.25 -10.93 24.56
N VAL A 312 0.00 -12.08 23.92
CA VAL A 312 0.58 -12.43 22.62
C VAL A 312 -0.39 -13.31 21.84
N PHE A 313 -0.41 -13.14 20.51
CA PHE A 313 -1.20 -13.99 19.63
C PHE A 313 -0.50 -15.32 19.39
N VAL A 314 -1.25 -16.42 19.39
CA VAL A 314 -0.77 -17.75 19.03
C VAL A 314 -1.45 -18.17 17.74
N PHE A 315 -0.69 -18.13 16.64
CA PHE A 315 -1.18 -18.50 15.32
C PHE A 315 -1.05 -20.00 15.09
N GLY A 316 -2.14 -20.63 14.62
CA GLY A 316 -2.16 -22.04 14.24
C GLY A 316 -3.51 -22.67 14.49
N SER A 317 -4.20 -23.11 13.43
CA SER A 317 -5.52 -23.74 13.54
C SER A 317 -5.51 -25.01 14.39
N ALA A 318 -4.45 -25.81 14.30
CA ALA A 318 -4.28 -27.03 15.09
C ALA A 318 -4.05 -26.75 16.59
N ALA A 319 -3.41 -25.63 16.93
CA ALA A 319 -3.27 -25.17 18.31
C ALA A 319 -4.60 -24.60 18.83
N THR A 320 -5.25 -23.76 18.03
CA THR A 320 -6.54 -23.13 18.35
C THR A 320 -7.63 -24.16 18.64
N ALA A 321 -7.65 -25.29 17.92
CA ALA A 321 -8.59 -26.37 18.16
C ALA A 321 -8.46 -27.06 19.53
N LYS A 322 -7.36 -26.83 20.28
CA LYS A 322 -7.13 -27.43 21.60
C LYS A 322 -7.63 -26.59 22.77
N VAL A 323 -7.97 -25.33 22.54
CA VAL A 323 -8.14 -24.36 23.62
C VAL A 323 -9.54 -23.74 23.62
N SER A 324 -9.92 -23.16 24.75
CA SER A 324 -11.12 -22.35 24.92
C SER A 324 -10.81 -21.14 25.79
N VAL A 325 -11.52 -20.03 25.56
CA VAL A 325 -11.37 -18.80 26.34
C VAL A 325 -11.51 -19.11 27.84
N GLY A 326 -10.62 -18.54 28.65
CA GLY A 326 -10.51 -18.75 30.10
C GLY A 326 -9.60 -19.90 30.52
N GLN A 327 -9.14 -20.76 29.61
CA GLN A 327 -8.21 -21.84 29.95
C GLN A 327 -6.78 -21.32 30.15
N TYR A 328 -6.06 -21.93 31.10
CA TYR A 328 -4.63 -21.71 31.30
C TYR A 328 -3.83 -22.70 30.45
N VAL A 329 -2.93 -22.20 29.61
CA VAL A 329 -2.24 -23.00 28.60
C VAL A 329 -0.74 -22.76 28.65
N GLU A 330 0.02 -23.78 28.26
CA GLU A 330 1.42 -23.69 27.90
C GLU A 330 1.56 -23.82 26.38
N VAL A 331 2.30 -22.90 25.77
CA VAL A 331 2.53 -22.83 24.33
C VAL A 331 4.03 -22.83 24.08
N THR A 332 4.47 -23.74 23.21
CA THR A 332 5.83 -23.79 22.66
C THR A 332 5.78 -23.59 21.16
N GLY A 333 6.50 -22.62 20.65
CA GLY A 333 6.52 -22.26 19.24
C GLY A 333 7.55 -21.18 18.93
N SER A 334 7.78 -20.93 17.64
CA SER A 334 8.67 -19.85 17.20
C SER A 334 7.95 -18.51 17.22
N VAL A 335 8.57 -17.50 17.83
CA VAL A 335 8.10 -16.11 17.79
C VAL A 335 8.34 -15.52 16.40
N THR A 336 7.38 -14.79 15.87
CA THR A 336 7.44 -14.15 14.55
C THR A 336 6.72 -12.81 14.56
N GLU A 337 7.18 -11.90 13.70
CA GLU A 337 6.44 -10.69 13.34
C GLU A 337 5.61 -10.96 12.08
N TYR A 338 4.30 -10.79 12.16
CA TYR A 338 3.41 -10.93 11.00
C TYR A 338 2.68 -9.62 10.72
N GLN A 339 3.14 -8.90 9.69
CA GLN A 339 2.59 -7.59 9.30
C GLN A 339 2.53 -6.58 10.46
N GLY A 340 3.48 -6.66 11.39
CA GLY A 340 3.60 -5.79 12.57
C GLY A 340 2.91 -6.32 13.83
N LEU A 341 2.35 -7.53 13.82
CA LEU A 341 1.85 -8.22 15.02
C LEU A 341 2.88 -9.21 15.55
N THR A 342 3.16 -9.18 16.86
CA THR A 342 3.97 -10.22 17.51
C THR A 342 3.13 -11.49 17.71
N GLU A 343 3.58 -12.61 17.12
CA GLU A 343 2.88 -13.89 17.17
C GLU A 343 3.80 -15.06 17.58
N ILE A 344 3.23 -16.11 18.18
CA ILE A 344 3.88 -17.41 18.36
C ILE A 344 3.25 -18.40 17.37
N ASN A 345 4.08 -19.09 16.58
CA ASN A 345 3.63 -20.18 15.73
C ASN A 345 3.28 -21.42 16.57
N GLY A 346 2.01 -21.55 16.90
CA GLY A 346 1.44 -22.64 17.67
C GLY A 346 1.25 -23.90 16.83
N THR A 347 1.59 -25.06 17.41
CA THR A 347 1.23 -26.37 16.87
C THR A 347 0.35 -27.12 17.87
N ALA A 348 -0.35 -28.16 17.41
CA ALA A 348 -1.06 -29.05 18.32
C ALA A 348 -0.11 -29.61 19.39
N ASN A 349 1.05 -30.15 19.02
CA ASN A 349 2.00 -30.74 19.98
C ASN A 349 2.67 -29.70 20.89
N GLY A 350 2.81 -28.46 20.42
CA GLY A 350 3.34 -27.36 21.21
C GLY A 350 2.30 -26.69 22.11
N THR A 351 1.04 -27.10 22.11
CA THR A 351 -0.04 -26.45 22.88
C THR A 351 -0.67 -27.45 23.85
N THR A 352 -0.63 -27.11 25.14
CA THR A 352 -1.17 -27.93 26.22
C THR A 352 -2.04 -27.10 27.15
N VAL A 353 -3.28 -27.55 27.37
CA VAL A 353 -4.13 -27.01 28.45
C VAL A 353 -3.62 -27.58 29.77
N LEU A 354 -3.24 -26.70 30.69
CA LEU A 354 -2.71 -27.08 31.99
C LEU A 354 -3.84 -27.52 32.92
N SER A 355 -3.61 -28.58 33.70
CA SER A 355 -4.58 -29.06 34.69
C SER A 355 -4.57 -28.23 35.98
N GLU A 356 -3.50 -27.48 36.23
CA GLU A 356 -3.44 -26.49 37.29
C GLU A 356 -4.24 -25.25 36.95
N THR A 357 -4.80 -24.61 37.98
CA THR A 357 -5.47 -23.32 37.82
C THR A 357 -4.42 -22.22 37.60
N ALA A 358 -4.75 -21.22 36.78
CA ALA A 358 -3.91 -20.03 36.64
C ALA A 358 -3.63 -19.40 38.02
N PRO A 359 -2.41 -18.92 38.30
CA PRO A 359 -2.06 -18.34 39.60
C PRO A 359 -2.93 -17.14 40.01
N ALA A 360 -3.51 -16.43 39.05
CA ALA A 360 -4.43 -15.31 39.22
C ALA A 360 -5.34 -15.18 37.98
N PRO A 361 -6.52 -14.54 38.08
CA PRO A 361 -7.31 -14.21 36.91
C PRO A 361 -6.64 -13.11 36.06
N VAL A 362 -6.95 -13.09 34.76
CA VAL A 362 -6.66 -11.93 33.90
C VAL A 362 -7.81 -10.93 34.03
N ALA A 363 -7.48 -9.65 34.19
CA ALA A 363 -8.44 -8.56 34.12
C ALA A 363 -8.32 -7.84 32.76
N ALA A 364 -9.40 -7.19 32.31
CA ALA A 364 -9.30 -6.28 31.18
C ALA A 364 -8.61 -4.98 31.61
N ALA A 365 -7.70 -4.45 30.80
CA ALA A 365 -7.11 -3.15 31.05
C ALA A 365 -8.15 -2.04 30.87
N THR A 366 -8.39 -1.24 31.90
CA THR A 366 -9.30 -0.08 31.82
C THR A 366 -8.49 1.14 31.44
N VAL A 367 -8.44 1.45 30.14
CA VAL A 367 -7.55 2.46 29.59
C VAL A 367 -8.23 3.24 28.46
N ALA A 368 -7.96 4.54 28.37
CA ALA A 368 -8.34 5.31 27.19
C ALA A 368 -7.44 4.89 26.02
N PHE A 369 -7.95 4.88 24.78
CA PHE A 369 -7.13 4.47 23.65
C PHE A 369 -5.86 5.34 23.53
N PRO A 370 -4.65 4.74 23.51
CA PRO A 370 -3.42 5.52 23.51
C PRO A 370 -3.22 6.33 22.24
N ALA A 371 -2.67 7.54 22.39
CA ALA A 371 -2.48 8.48 21.29
C ALA A 371 -1.25 8.20 20.42
N THR A 372 -0.30 7.39 20.92
CA THR A 372 0.96 7.08 20.23
C THR A 372 1.09 5.59 19.99
N ASP A 373 1.69 5.19 18.87
CA ASP A 373 1.93 3.78 18.57
C ASP A 373 2.71 3.07 19.67
N GLN A 374 3.77 3.67 20.23
CA GLN A 374 4.54 3.06 21.32
C GLN A 374 3.68 2.62 22.53
N GLN A 375 2.67 3.39 22.88
CA GLN A 375 1.75 3.03 23.98
C GLN A 375 0.67 2.02 23.54
N ARG A 376 0.40 1.91 22.23
CA ARG A 376 -0.47 0.87 21.68
C ARG A 376 0.27 -0.46 21.61
N GLU A 377 1.55 -0.44 21.23
CA GLU A 377 2.45 -1.61 21.27
C GLU A 377 2.55 -2.19 22.69
N SER A 378 2.66 -1.35 23.72
CA SER A 378 2.68 -1.83 25.10
C SER A 378 1.38 -2.55 25.51
N LEU A 379 0.30 -2.46 24.72
CA LEU A 379 -0.98 -3.11 24.97
C LEU A 379 -1.33 -4.15 23.88
N GLU A 380 -0.43 -4.45 22.94
CA GLU A 380 -0.71 -5.31 21.79
C GLU A 380 -1.18 -6.71 22.24
N GLY A 381 -2.35 -7.12 21.77
CA GLY A 381 -2.98 -8.41 22.10
C GLY A 381 -3.66 -8.46 23.48
N MET A 382 -3.55 -7.41 24.30
CA MET A 382 -4.15 -7.40 25.63
C MET A 382 -5.67 -7.28 25.56
N LEU A 383 -6.33 -7.93 26.51
CA LEU A 383 -7.75 -7.70 26.77
C LEU A 383 -7.91 -6.31 27.40
N ILE A 384 -8.67 -5.44 26.76
CA ILE A 384 -8.92 -4.07 27.20
C ILE A 384 -10.43 -3.80 27.31
N LEU A 385 -10.82 -2.94 28.25
CA LEU A 385 -12.12 -2.31 28.28
C LEU A 385 -11.92 -0.84 27.89
N PRO A 386 -12.15 -0.47 26.61
CA PRO A 386 -11.89 0.87 26.14
C PRO A 386 -12.63 1.92 26.97
N GLN A 387 -11.92 2.96 27.42
CA GLN A 387 -12.47 4.07 28.19
C GLN A 387 -12.58 5.33 27.34
N GLY A 388 -13.52 6.20 27.70
CA GLY A 388 -13.79 7.45 27.00
C GLY A 388 -14.82 7.30 25.88
N ASP A 389 -15.08 8.43 25.22
CA ASP A 389 -16.04 8.50 24.11
C ASP A 389 -15.39 7.99 22.82
N TYR A 390 -16.19 7.33 21.99
CA TYR A 390 -15.83 6.98 20.63
C TYR A 390 -16.93 7.42 19.68
N THR A 391 -16.55 7.75 18.45
CA THR A 391 -17.47 8.16 17.39
C THR A 391 -17.17 7.39 16.12
N VAL A 392 -18.21 6.89 15.43
CA VAL A 392 -18.05 6.28 14.11
C VAL A 392 -17.49 7.32 13.14
N THR A 393 -16.36 7.01 12.50
CA THR A 393 -15.70 7.91 11.54
C THR A 393 -15.70 7.39 10.11
N ASN A 394 -15.86 6.08 9.90
CA ASN A 394 -15.75 5.47 8.58
C ASN A 394 -16.57 4.18 8.49
N THR A 395 -17.32 4.01 7.40
CA THR A 395 -18.11 2.80 7.10
C THR A 395 -17.75 2.17 5.74
N TYR A 396 -16.69 2.64 5.09
CA TYR A 396 -16.31 2.22 3.74
C TYR A 396 -16.06 0.70 3.65
N SER A 397 -15.32 0.15 4.60
CA SER A 397 -14.98 -1.28 4.64
C SER A 397 -16.07 -2.15 5.28
N THR A 398 -17.15 -1.58 5.82
CA THR A 398 -18.13 -2.33 6.63
C THR A 398 -18.82 -3.43 5.83
N ASN A 399 -19.20 -3.17 4.58
CA ASN A 399 -19.82 -4.21 3.73
C ASN A 399 -18.83 -5.23 3.17
N GLN A 400 -17.53 -4.93 3.20
CA GLN A 400 -16.50 -5.82 2.64
C GLN A 400 -15.86 -6.71 3.71
N TYR A 401 -15.58 -6.16 4.89
CA TYR A 401 -14.81 -6.79 5.95
C TYR A 401 -15.49 -6.69 7.33
N ALA A 402 -16.73 -6.20 7.41
CA ALA A 402 -17.41 -5.95 8.68
C ALA A 402 -16.67 -5.00 9.64
N GLU A 403 -15.77 -4.18 9.09
CA GLU A 403 -15.00 -3.20 9.84
C GLU A 403 -15.75 -1.86 9.96
N ILE A 404 -15.72 -1.25 11.14
CA ILE A 404 -16.25 0.08 11.41
C ILE A 404 -15.10 0.94 11.93
N GLY A 405 -14.74 2.00 11.21
CA GLY A 405 -13.73 2.93 11.68
C GLY A 405 -14.28 3.81 12.79
N LEU A 406 -13.52 3.96 13.88
CA LEU A 406 -13.83 4.78 15.03
C LEU A 406 -12.76 5.87 15.22
N ALA A 407 -13.19 6.99 15.80
CA ALA A 407 -12.34 8.03 16.36
C ALA A 407 -12.56 8.08 17.87
N THR A 408 -11.50 8.26 18.65
CA THR A 408 -11.66 8.66 20.05
C THR A 408 -12.25 10.07 20.13
N GLY A 409 -13.05 10.32 21.15
CA GLY A 409 -13.80 11.57 21.34
C GLY A 409 -15.19 11.57 20.69
N THR A 410 -15.80 12.74 20.66
CA THR A 410 -17.21 12.96 20.29
C THR A 410 -17.41 13.40 18.83
N THR A 411 -16.35 13.42 18.03
CA THR A 411 -16.42 13.81 16.60
C THR A 411 -15.73 12.78 15.72
N PRO A 412 -16.15 12.63 14.45
CA PRO A 412 -15.37 11.90 13.45
C PRO A 412 -13.98 12.50 13.23
N LEU A 413 -13.10 11.72 12.58
CA LEU A 413 -11.89 12.22 11.95
C LEU A 413 -12.25 13.13 10.78
N ILE A 414 -11.41 14.14 10.55
CA ILE A 414 -11.60 15.09 9.45
C ILE A 414 -10.73 14.72 8.26
N THR A 415 -11.18 14.95 7.03
CA THR A 415 -10.24 14.91 5.90
C THR A 415 -9.34 16.14 6.03
N PRO A 416 -8.00 16.01 6.14
CA PRO A 416 -7.12 17.16 6.42
C PRO A 416 -7.26 18.33 5.43
N THR A 417 -7.64 18.03 4.18
CA THR A 417 -7.88 19.04 3.13
C THR A 417 -9.14 19.87 3.32
N GLU A 418 -10.08 19.45 4.18
CA GLU A 418 -11.28 20.22 4.52
C GLU A 418 -10.94 21.50 5.27
N ILE A 419 -9.88 21.47 6.09
CA ILE A 419 -9.52 22.60 6.96
C ILE A 419 -8.19 23.26 6.59
N ALA A 420 -7.35 22.61 5.79
CA ALA A 420 -6.02 23.11 5.47
C ALA A 420 -5.48 22.61 4.11
N ARG A 421 -4.73 23.47 3.40
CA ARG A 421 -4.04 23.06 2.17
C ARG A 421 -2.90 22.08 2.47
N PRO A 422 -2.62 21.10 1.59
CA PRO A 422 -1.45 20.23 1.72
C PRO A 422 -0.14 21.02 1.89
N GLY A 423 0.76 20.52 2.73
CA GLY A 423 2.06 21.15 3.02
C GLY A 423 2.03 22.24 4.10
N THR A 424 0.87 22.59 4.64
CA THR A 424 0.77 23.55 5.76
C THR A 424 0.91 22.87 7.13
N ALA A 425 1.30 23.62 8.16
CA ALA A 425 1.35 23.12 9.53
C ALA A 425 -0.02 22.63 10.04
N ALA A 426 -1.11 23.32 9.68
CA ALA A 426 -2.47 22.92 10.04
C ALA A 426 -2.87 21.58 9.40
N TYR A 427 -2.46 21.33 8.14
CA TYR A 427 -2.65 20.03 7.50
C TYR A 427 -1.89 18.92 8.23
N ALA A 428 -0.61 19.16 8.57
CA ALA A 428 0.20 18.19 9.30
C ALA A 428 -0.38 17.89 10.71
N GLN A 429 -0.94 18.90 11.38
CA GLN A 429 -1.64 18.73 12.65
C GLN A 429 -2.90 17.87 12.51
N ALA A 430 -3.70 18.09 11.47
CA ALA A 430 -4.89 17.27 11.21
C ALA A 430 -4.53 15.80 10.91
N VAL A 431 -3.44 15.56 10.18
CA VAL A 431 -2.91 14.20 9.94
C VAL A 431 -2.48 13.54 11.26
N ALA A 432 -1.76 14.27 12.12
CA ALA A 432 -1.32 13.76 13.41
C ALA A 432 -2.50 13.49 14.37
N ASP A 433 -3.51 14.37 14.40
CA ASP A 433 -4.74 14.17 15.19
C ASP A 433 -5.48 12.90 14.74
N ASN A 434 -5.63 12.70 13.43
CA ASN A 434 -6.27 11.50 12.89
C ASN A 434 -5.50 10.23 13.28
N ALA A 435 -4.17 10.24 13.19
CA ALA A 435 -3.32 9.10 13.58
C ALA A 435 -3.36 8.83 15.10
N ALA A 436 -3.56 9.87 15.92
CA ALA A 436 -3.67 9.73 17.37
C ALA A 436 -5.03 9.14 17.81
N ARG A 437 -6.09 9.41 17.05
CA ARG A 437 -7.48 9.10 17.44
C ARG A 437 -8.09 7.89 16.74
N GLY A 438 -7.57 7.49 15.59
CA GLY A 438 -8.15 6.44 14.76
C GLY A 438 -7.94 5.03 15.32
N VAL A 439 -9.02 4.24 15.34
CA VAL A 439 -9.01 2.79 15.64
C VAL A 439 -10.15 2.10 14.89
N THR A 440 -9.98 0.84 14.50
CA THR A 440 -11.02 0.09 13.79
C THR A 440 -11.72 -0.90 14.72
N LEU A 441 -13.05 -0.88 14.78
CA LEU A 441 -13.83 -1.98 15.34
C LEU A 441 -13.99 -3.07 14.28
N ASP A 442 -13.63 -4.30 14.61
CA ASP A 442 -13.58 -5.43 13.68
C ASP A 442 -14.51 -6.57 14.14
N ASP A 443 -14.72 -7.60 13.33
CA ASP A 443 -15.62 -8.72 13.63
C ASP A 443 -14.90 -9.99 14.12
N GLY A 444 -13.57 -9.96 14.24
CA GLY A 444 -12.78 -11.14 14.60
C GLY A 444 -12.60 -12.13 13.45
N ALA A 445 -12.72 -11.69 12.19
CA ALA A 445 -12.52 -12.51 11.00
C ALA A 445 -11.78 -11.78 9.89
N SER A 446 -11.24 -12.54 8.94
CA SER A 446 -10.60 -12.06 7.71
C SER A 446 -11.50 -12.30 6.48
N ILE A 447 -12.81 -12.36 6.68
CA ILE A 447 -13.77 -12.70 5.62
C ILE A 447 -13.97 -11.48 4.72
N ASN A 448 -13.64 -11.63 3.43
CA ASN A 448 -14.12 -10.70 2.40
C ASN A 448 -15.54 -11.10 1.96
N PHE A 449 -16.54 -10.38 2.43
CA PHE A 449 -17.97 -10.60 2.15
C PHE A 449 -18.37 -10.27 0.70
N LEU A 450 -17.52 -9.60 -0.08
CA LEU A 450 -17.76 -9.36 -1.51
C LEU A 450 -17.26 -10.50 -2.41
N SER A 451 -16.48 -11.44 -1.86
CA SER A 451 -15.99 -12.58 -2.63
C SER A 451 -17.12 -13.56 -2.99
N SER A 452 -17.00 -14.23 -4.14
CA SER A 452 -18.00 -15.23 -4.58
C SER A 452 -18.22 -16.35 -3.56
N ALA A 453 -17.20 -16.72 -2.78
CA ALA A 453 -17.28 -17.74 -1.76
C ALA A 453 -18.09 -17.30 -0.53
N ASN A 454 -18.09 -16.00 -0.21
CA ASN A 454 -18.60 -15.48 1.06
C ASN A 454 -19.80 -14.54 0.92
N LYS A 455 -20.18 -14.11 -0.30
CA LYS A 455 -21.28 -13.16 -0.54
C LYS A 455 -22.68 -13.64 -0.11
N SER A 456 -22.80 -14.91 0.29
CA SER A 456 -24.01 -15.49 0.90
C SER A 456 -24.01 -15.44 2.43
N ILE A 457 -22.86 -15.16 3.06
CA ILE A 457 -22.73 -15.02 4.51
C ILE A 457 -23.32 -13.66 4.89
N ALA A 458 -24.20 -13.64 5.89
CA ALA A 458 -24.75 -12.40 6.41
C ALA A 458 -23.69 -11.65 7.24
N LEU A 459 -23.63 -10.32 7.06
CA LEU A 459 -22.68 -9.44 7.74
C LEU A 459 -23.08 -9.23 9.22
N PRO A 460 -22.12 -9.27 10.15
CA PRO A 460 -22.34 -8.78 11.51
C PRO A 460 -22.51 -7.25 11.52
N TYR A 461 -22.98 -6.70 12.64
CA TYR A 461 -23.32 -5.27 12.87
C TYR A 461 -24.46 -4.66 12.04
N LEU A 462 -24.66 -5.10 10.79
CA LEU A 462 -25.66 -4.52 9.87
C LEU A 462 -26.99 -5.29 9.87
N SER A 463 -27.12 -6.32 10.70
CA SER A 463 -28.30 -7.20 10.69
C SER A 463 -29.53 -6.58 11.38
N ASP A 464 -29.33 -5.66 12.32
CA ASP A 464 -30.40 -5.12 13.19
C ASP A 464 -30.42 -3.58 13.25
N ARG A 465 -29.48 -2.90 12.58
CA ARG A 465 -29.33 -1.44 12.63
C ARG A 465 -28.56 -0.89 11.43
N ASP A 466 -28.75 0.41 11.19
CA ASP A 466 -27.87 1.21 10.33
C ASP A 466 -26.67 1.71 11.13
N ILE A 467 -25.50 1.81 10.49
CA ILE A 467 -24.30 2.44 11.07
C ILE A 467 -24.06 3.76 10.35
N THR A 468 -24.05 4.86 11.10
CA THR A 468 -23.93 6.22 10.56
C THR A 468 -22.66 6.89 11.08
N VAL A 469 -21.89 7.54 10.20
CA VAL A 469 -20.74 8.37 10.60
C VAL A 469 -21.23 9.49 11.51
N GLY A 470 -20.52 9.72 12.63
CA GLY A 470 -20.93 10.64 13.70
C GLY A 470 -21.72 9.97 14.82
N ALA A 471 -22.09 8.69 14.69
CA ALA A 471 -22.76 7.97 15.77
C ALA A 471 -21.83 7.76 16.99
N PRO A 472 -22.30 8.06 18.22
CA PRO A 472 -21.59 7.73 19.45
C PRO A 472 -21.46 6.21 19.65
N VAL A 473 -20.32 5.79 20.18
CA VAL A 473 -19.98 4.38 20.46
C VAL A 473 -19.50 4.24 21.91
N THR A 474 -20.01 3.22 22.61
CA THR A 474 -19.55 2.84 23.96
C THR A 474 -19.26 1.35 24.04
N PHE A 475 -18.28 0.97 24.86
CA PHE A 475 -17.90 -0.42 25.10
C PHE A 475 -18.42 -0.88 26.45
N ALA A 476 -19.20 -1.96 26.46
CA ALA A 476 -19.80 -2.55 27.66
C ALA A 476 -19.09 -3.83 28.10
N LYS A 477 -18.34 -4.49 27.20
CA LYS A 477 -17.52 -5.66 27.53
C LYS A 477 -16.11 -5.49 26.92
N PRO A 478 -15.11 -6.22 27.44
CA PRO A 478 -13.76 -6.14 26.93
C PRO A 478 -13.62 -6.66 25.49
N VAL A 479 -12.62 -6.10 24.80
CA VAL A 479 -12.16 -6.43 23.45
C VAL A 479 -10.64 -6.63 23.50
N VAL A 480 -10.06 -7.22 22.47
CA VAL A 480 -8.60 -7.30 22.32
C VAL A 480 -8.12 -6.09 21.53
N LEU A 481 -7.09 -5.39 22.03
CA LEU A 481 -6.34 -4.43 21.22
C LEU A 481 -5.39 -5.22 20.31
N ASP A 482 -5.47 -4.99 19.02
CA ASP A 482 -4.86 -5.85 18.03
C ASP A 482 -4.28 -5.00 16.90
N TYR A 483 -3.20 -5.46 16.28
CA TYR A 483 -2.64 -4.82 15.10
C TYR A 483 -2.73 -5.76 13.91
N ARG A 484 -3.49 -5.38 12.88
CA ARG A 484 -3.55 -6.13 11.62
C ARG A 484 -3.99 -5.23 10.49
N ASN A 485 -3.59 -5.60 9.27
CA ASN A 485 -3.92 -4.84 8.06
C ASN A 485 -3.45 -3.37 8.15
N SER A 486 -2.31 -3.15 8.81
CA SER A 486 -1.72 -1.82 9.03
C SER A 486 -2.62 -0.84 9.78
N THR A 487 -3.48 -1.34 10.67
CA THR A 487 -4.31 -0.53 11.56
C THR A 487 -4.44 -1.17 12.93
N TRP A 488 -4.54 -0.33 13.96
CA TRP A 488 -4.98 -0.75 15.28
C TRP A 488 -6.46 -1.08 15.26
N LYS A 489 -6.81 -2.15 15.97
CA LYS A 489 -8.14 -2.74 15.96
C LYS A 489 -8.62 -3.12 17.35
N PHE A 490 -9.92 -3.01 17.54
CA PHE A 490 -10.65 -3.66 18.63
C PHE A 490 -11.29 -4.93 18.08
N GLN A 491 -10.77 -6.07 18.51
CA GLN A 491 -11.30 -7.38 18.16
C GLN A 491 -12.26 -7.88 19.24
N PRO A 492 -13.43 -8.42 18.89
CA PRO A 492 -14.21 -9.22 19.82
C PRO A 492 -13.41 -10.45 20.26
N THR A 493 -13.73 -11.04 21.42
CA THR A 493 -12.98 -12.19 21.96
C THR A 493 -13.24 -13.51 21.21
N ALA A 494 -14.13 -13.49 20.22
CA ALA A 494 -14.41 -14.55 19.26
C ALA A 494 -14.98 -13.93 17.99
N GLN A 495 -14.96 -14.65 16.87
CA GLN A 495 -15.60 -14.21 15.64
C GLN A 495 -17.08 -13.89 15.87
N LEU A 496 -17.52 -12.71 15.41
CA LEU A 496 -18.92 -12.35 15.37
C LEU A 496 -19.58 -12.90 14.11
N LEU A 497 -20.81 -13.37 14.30
CA LEU A 497 -21.68 -13.84 13.22
C LEU A 497 -22.90 -12.94 13.17
N ALA A 498 -23.57 -12.88 12.01
CA ALA A 498 -24.85 -12.19 11.89
C ALA A 498 -25.88 -12.75 12.92
N GLY A 499 -26.54 -11.84 13.64
CA GLY A 499 -27.44 -12.19 14.75
C GLY A 499 -26.74 -12.68 16.02
N GLY A 500 -25.40 -12.67 16.06
CA GLY A 500 -24.61 -12.96 17.24
C GLY A 500 -24.67 -11.86 18.30
N ASP A 501 -24.07 -12.12 19.46
CA ASP A 501 -24.05 -11.15 20.57
C ASP A 501 -23.12 -9.96 20.26
N THR A 502 -23.70 -8.81 19.96
CA THR A 502 -22.99 -7.54 19.80
C THR A 502 -23.00 -6.68 21.07
N SER A 503 -23.51 -7.18 22.20
CA SER A 503 -23.66 -6.39 23.45
C SER A 503 -22.35 -5.92 24.08
N PHE A 504 -21.19 -6.33 23.56
CA PHE A 504 -19.90 -5.76 23.96
C PHE A 504 -19.73 -4.31 23.50
N VAL A 505 -20.44 -3.89 22.45
CA VAL A 505 -20.40 -2.54 21.89
C VAL A 505 -21.80 -2.01 21.62
N ALA A 506 -22.06 -0.79 22.06
CA ALA A 506 -23.29 -0.07 21.75
C ALA A 506 -22.96 1.07 20.78
N ILE A 507 -23.53 1.00 19.58
CA ILE A 507 -23.48 2.07 18.57
C ILE A 507 -24.87 2.70 18.55
N ALA A 508 -24.95 3.98 18.91
CA ALA A 508 -26.19 4.73 18.93
C ALA A 508 -26.65 5.11 17.51
N ASP A 509 -27.93 5.42 17.33
CA ASP A 509 -28.38 6.07 16.11
C ASP A 509 -27.91 7.52 16.13
N GLY A 510 -26.97 7.86 15.25
CA GLY A 510 -26.45 9.22 15.09
C GLY A 510 -27.27 10.10 14.15
N ARG A 511 -28.34 9.57 13.51
CA ARG A 511 -29.09 10.31 12.50
C ARG A 511 -30.02 11.35 13.14
N PRO A 512 -29.87 12.65 12.83
CA PRO A 512 -30.84 13.64 13.25
C PRO A 512 -32.24 13.32 12.68
N THR A 513 -33.28 13.49 13.48
CA THR A 513 -34.67 13.30 13.03
C THR A 513 -35.19 14.45 12.16
N SER A 514 -34.46 15.57 12.12
CA SER A 514 -34.75 16.72 11.27
C SER A 514 -33.47 17.51 10.98
N ALA A 515 -33.45 18.21 9.85
CA ALA A 515 -32.40 19.17 9.54
C ALA A 515 -32.49 20.39 10.50
N PRO A 516 -31.36 20.92 11.00
CA PRO A 516 -31.36 22.16 11.76
C PRO A 516 -31.97 23.31 10.95
N ASN A 517 -32.78 24.16 11.59
CA ASN A 517 -33.25 25.38 10.95
C ASN A 517 -32.12 26.41 10.92
N VAL A 518 -31.61 26.68 9.72
CA VAL A 518 -30.55 27.68 9.47
C VAL A 518 -31.09 29.02 8.94
N GLY A 519 -32.42 29.15 8.80
CA GLY A 519 -33.08 30.29 8.15
C GLY A 519 -32.91 30.30 6.62
N GLY A 520 -33.30 31.41 5.99
CA GLY A 520 -33.22 31.62 4.54
C GLY A 520 -34.53 31.32 3.79
N ASP A 521 -34.62 31.84 2.56
CA ASP A 521 -35.79 31.72 1.69
C ASP A 521 -35.63 30.62 0.61
N ILE A 522 -34.42 30.09 0.43
CA ILE A 522 -34.06 29.13 -0.63
C ILE A 522 -33.31 27.94 -0.02
N GLN A 523 -33.71 26.74 -0.41
CA GLN A 523 -33.05 25.48 -0.06
C GLN A 523 -32.17 24.99 -1.22
N LEU A 524 -30.87 24.87 -0.95
CA LEU A 524 -29.88 24.37 -1.91
C LEU A 524 -29.41 22.98 -1.50
N ALA A 525 -29.29 22.07 -2.47
CA ALA A 525 -28.68 20.75 -2.26
C ALA A 525 -27.55 20.51 -3.27
N SER A 526 -26.52 19.75 -2.86
CA SER A 526 -25.59 19.08 -3.78
C SER A 526 -25.80 17.58 -3.65
N PHE A 527 -25.84 16.87 -4.77
CA PHE A 527 -26.09 15.44 -4.79
C PHE A 527 -25.24 14.74 -5.84
N ASN A 528 -24.28 13.94 -5.37
CA ASN A 528 -23.58 12.99 -6.20
C ASN A 528 -24.47 11.77 -6.49
N VAL A 529 -24.88 11.59 -7.75
CA VAL A 529 -25.84 10.56 -8.15
C VAL A 529 -25.18 9.24 -8.58
N LEU A 530 -23.88 9.08 -8.31
CA LEU A 530 -23.11 7.84 -8.46
C LEU A 530 -23.19 7.22 -9.87
N ASN A 531 -22.63 7.91 -10.86
CA ASN A 531 -22.64 7.56 -12.29
C ASN A 531 -24.05 7.33 -12.85
N TYR A 532 -24.92 8.35 -12.79
CA TYR A 532 -26.20 8.30 -13.50
C TYR A 532 -25.99 8.54 -15.00
N PHE A 533 -25.70 7.45 -15.71
CA PHE A 533 -25.33 7.51 -17.12
C PHE A 533 -26.36 6.79 -17.97
N THR A 534 -26.93 7.51 -18.94
CA THR A 534 -28.07 7.04 -19.74
C THR A 534 -27.66 6.16 -20.92
N THR A 535 -26.35 6.05 -21.22
CA THR A 535 -25.79 5.05 -22.11
C THR A 535 -25.43 3.82 -21.29
N THR A 536 -26.18 2.73 -21.46
CA THR A 536 -25.94 1.51 -20.68
C THR A 536 -24.81 0.68 -21.27
N GLY A 537 -24.21 -0.21 -20.47
CA GLY A 537 -23.24 -1.17 -21.00
C GLY A 537 -23.83 -2.07 -22.09
N ALA A 538 -25.10 -2.46 -21.97
CA ALA A 538 -25.82 -3.22 -22.99
C ALA A 538 -25.96 -2.44 -24.31
N ASP A 539 -26.26 -1.14 -24.26
CA ASP A 539 -26.32 -0.29 -25.47
C ASP A 539 -24.94 -0.23 -26.15
N TYR A 540 -23.88 -0.10 -25.36
CA TYR A 540 -22.52 -0.04 -25.87
C TYR A 540 -22.07 -1.35 -26.52
N VAL A 541 -22.44 -2.48 -25.93
CA VAL A 541 -22.24 -3.82 -26.51
C VAL A 541 -23.05 -3.99 -27.80
N ALA A 542 -24.30 -3.53 -27.83
CA ALA A 542 -25.13 -3.56 -29.03
C ALA A 542 -24.55 -2.72 -30.19
N ALA A 543 -23.76 -1.68 -29.86
CA ALA A 543 -23.00 -0.88 -30.83
C ALA A 543 -21.70 -1.56 -31.31
N GLY A 544 -21.45 -2.83 -30.96
CA GLY A 544 -20.29 -3.61 -31.42
C GLY A 544 -19.06 -3.55 -30.50
N ASN A 545 -19.19 -3.00 -29.29
CA ASN A 545 -18.11 -2.95 -28.30
C ASN A 545 -18.20 -4.11 -27.30
N THR A 546 -17.24 -4.18 -26.37
CA THR A 546 -17.26 -5.16 -25.28
C THR A 546 -17.35 -4.48 -23.93
N CYS A 547 -18.06 -5.12 -22.98
CA CYS A 547 -18.12 -4.72 -21.59
C CYS A 547 -18.10 -5.94 -20.67
N SER A 548 -17.51 -5.77 -19.49
CA SER A 548 -17.66 -6.61 -18.31
C SER A 548 -18.53 -5.89 -17.27
N PHE A 549 -19.15 -6.66 -16.37
CA PHE A 549 -20.15 -6.16 -15.45
C PHE A 549 -19.88 -6.65 -14.03
N TYR A 550 -20.23 -5.82 -13.04
CA TYR A 550 -20.46 -6.30 -11.70
C TYR A 550 -21.81 -7.01 -11.66
N THR A 551 -21.87 -8.11 -10.91
CA THR A 551 -23.07 -8.94 -10.77
C THR A 551 -23.60 -8.92 -9.35
N ASP A 552 -24.92 -9.01 -9.21
CA ASP A 552 -25.55 -9.21 -7.91
C ASP A 552 -25.37 -10.66 -7.40
N ARG A 553 -25.98 -10.97 -6.25
CA ARG A 553 -25.93 -12.31 -5.65
C ARG A 553 -26.51 -13.40 -6.56
N ALA A 554 -27.47 -13.06 -7.42
CA ALA A 554 -28.13 -13.97 -8.35
C ALA A 554 -27.41 -14.04 -9.71
N GLY A 555 -26.31 -13.30 -9.89
CA GLY A 555 -25.54 -13.26 -11.13
C GLY A 555 -26.09 -12.29 -12.16
N ASN A 556 -27.08 -11.45 -11.83
CA ASN A 556 -27.56 -10.44 -12.77
C ASN A 556 -26.55 -9.31 -12.88
N ASN A 557 -26.24 -8.88 -14.10
CA ASN A 557 -25.43 -7.69 -14.33
C ASN A 557 -26.16 -6.47 -13.76
N VAL A 558 -25.47 -5.66 -12.94
CA VAL A 558 -26.06 -4.48 -12.29
C VAL A 558 -25.46 -3.17 -12.76
N THR A 559 -24.14 -3.11 -12.85
CA THR A 559 -23.39 -1.93 -13.31
C THR A 559 -22.18 -2.39 -14.12
N VAL A 560 -21.75 -1.54 -15.04
CA VAL A 560 -20.53 -1.72 -15.83
C VAL A 560 -19.33 -1.78 -14.89
N ASN A 561 -18.47 -2.77 -15.10
CA ASN A 561 -17.15 -2.84 -14.49
C ASN A 561 -16.10 -2.21 -15.42
N THR A 562 -16.00 -2.70 -16.66
CA THR A 562 -15.07 -2.16 -17.65
C THR A 562 -15.64 -2.33 -19.04
N CYS A 563 -15.44 -1.36 -19.93
CA CYS A 563 -15.79 -1.48 -21.35
C CYS A 563 -14.56 -1.24 -22.22
N SER A 564 -14.57 -1.74 -23.46
CA SER A 564 -13.53 -1.45 -24.46
C SER A 564 -13.50 0.04 -24.79
N GLY A 565 -12.30 0.61 -24.88
CA GLY A 565 -12.12 2.05 -25.06
C GLY A 565 -12.64 2.85 -23.87
N SER A 566 -12.99 4.12 -24.09
CA SER A 566 -13.63 4.97 -23.07
C SER A 566 -15.15 4.80 -23.05
N GLY A 567 -15.61 3.55 -22.87
CA GLY A 567 -17.03 3.21 -22.83
C GLY A 567 -17.79 3.80 -21.63
N PRO A 568 -19.13 3.61 -21.57
CA PRO A 568 -19.94 4.15 -20.48
C PRO A 568 -19.57 3.55 -19.12
N ARG A 569 -19.83 4.32 -18.06
CA ARG A 569 -19.73 3.89 -16.66
C ARG A 569 -21.12 4.01 -16.05
N GLY A 570 -21.64 3.03 -15.33
CA GLY A 570 -23.02 3.11 -14.82
C GLY A 570 -23.83 1.86 -15.16
N ALA A 571 -25.14 1.98 -15.31
CA ALA A 571 -26.03 0.84 -15.39
C ALA A 571 -25.64 -0.20 -16.47
N ALA A 572 -25.73 -1.48 -16.09
CA ALA A 572 -25.44 -2.57 -17.01
C ALA A 572 -26.43 -2.62 -18.20
N ASP A 573 -27.70 -2.32 -17.93
CA ASP A 573 -28.81 -2.38 -18.88
C ASP A 573 -29.92 -1.39 -18.50
N ALA A 574 -30.96 -1.31 -19.35
CA ALA A 574 -32.08 -0.40 -19.16
C ALA A 574 -32.86 -0.65 -17.85
N ALA A 575 -32.95 -1.89 -17.38
CA ALA A 575 -33.67 -2.23 -16.15
C ALA A 575 -32.92 -1.67 -14.92
N ASN A 576 -31.59 -1.77 -14.91
CA ASN A 576 -30.75 -1.21 -13.87
C ASN A 576 -30.68 0.32 -13.94
N LEU A 577 -30.67 0.90 -15.15
CA LEU A 577 -30.76 2.35 -15.32
C LEU A 577 -32.07 2.89 -14.73
N LYS A 578 -33.20 2.24 -15.05
CA LYS A 578 -34.49 2.60 -14.47
C LYS A 578 -34.49 2.49 -12.95
N ARG A 579 -33.93 1.41 -12.39
CA ARG A 579 -33.83 1.21 -10.95
C ARG A 579 -33.02 2.34 -10.28
N GLN A 580 -31.91 2.75 -10.89
CA GLN A 580 -31.10 3.87 -10.41
C GLN A 580 -31.88 5.18 -10.50
N GLN A 581 -32.51 5.45 -11.65
CA GLN A 581 -33.31 6.65 -11.90
C GLN A 581 -34.46 6.81 -10.90
N ASP A 582 -35.24 5.75 -10.68
CA ASP A 582 -36.38 5.78 -9.76
C ASP A 582 -35.94 6.16 -8.34
N LYS A 583 -34.77 5.67 -7.90
CA LYS A 583 -34.19 6.02 -6.59
C LYS A 583 -33.73 7.47 -6.52
N ILE A 584 -33.01 7.95 -7.54
CA ILE A 584 -32.55 9.34 -7.60
C ILE A 584 -33.74 10.29 -7.64
N VAL A 585 -34.76 9.99 -8.44
CA VAL A 585 -35.99 10.78 -8.55
C VAL A 585 -36.72 10.86 -7.21
N ALA A 586 -36.90 9.72 -6.54
CA ALA A 586 -37.52 9.69 -5.21
C ALA A 586 -36.73 10.51 -4.18
N ALA A 587 -35.39 10.43 -4.22
CA ALA A 587 -34.52 11.22 -3.35
C ALA A 587 -34.66 12.72 -3.62
N ILE A 588 -34.46 13.18 -4.87
CA ILE A 588 -34.53 14.60 -5.24
C ILE A 588 -35.91 15.21 -4.93
N ASN A 589 -36.99 14.55 -5.33
CA ASN A 589 -38.34 15.04 -5.05
C ASN A 589 -38.68 15.02 -3.55
N GLY A 590 -37.98 14.22 -2.74
CA GLY A 590 -38.12 14.17 -1.29
C GLY A 590 -37.25 15.17 -0.52
N LEU A 591 -36.27 15.81 -1.16
CA LEU A 591 -35.34 16.74 -0.50
C LEU A 591 -36.04 18.02 -0.03
N GLY A 592 -37.06 18.49 -0.75
CA GLY A 592 -37.65 19.82 -0.55
C GLY A 592 -36.77 20.98 -1.05
N ALA A 593 -35.65 20.67 -1.73
CA ALA A 593 -34.74 21.68 -2.26
C ALA A 593 -35.36 22.47 -3.43
N ASP A 594 -35.02 23.76 -3.54
CA ASP A 594 -35.39 24.62 -4.67
C ASP A 594 -34.38 24.50 -5.82
N VAL A 595 -33.11 24.24 -5.49
CA VAL A 595 -32.02 24.06 -6.47
C VAL A 595 -31.16 22.87 -6.05
N VAL A 596 -30.87 21.98 -7.01
CA VAL A 596 -30.01 20.81 -6.80
C VAL A 596 -28.83 20.87 -7.77
N SER A 597 -27.62 20.91 -7.24
CA SER A 597 -26.39 20.66 -7.99
C SER A 597 -26.15 19.15 -8.07
N LEU A 598 -25.80 18.65 -9.25
CA LEU A 598 -25.60 17.23 -9.50
C LEU A 598 -24.15 16.95 -9.88
N GLU A 599 -23.59 15.89 -9.31
CA GLU A 599 -22.29 15.34 -9.69
C GLU A 599 -22.50 13.94 -10.31
N GLU A 600 -21.55 13.50 -11.14
CA GLU A 600 -21.59 12.18 -11.79
C GLU A 600 -22.80 11.95 -12.72
N ILE A 601 -23.19 12.98 -13.47
CA ILE A 601 -24.08 12.90 -14.63
C ILE A 601 -23.26 12.57 -15.88
N GLU A 602 -23.78 11.72 -16.77
CA GLU A 602 -23.06 11.36 -18.00
C GLU A 602 -22.71 12.56 -18.86
N ASN A 603 -21.45 12.56 -19.34
CA ASN A 603 -21.05 13.41 -20.44
C ASN A 603 -21.54 12.84 -21.78
N SER A 604 -22.83 13.01 -22.07
CA SER A 604 -23.53 12.35 -23.18
C SER A 604 -22.93 12.64 -24.57
N SER A 605 -22.21 13.76 -24.74
CA SER A 605 -21.54 14.08 -26.01
C SER A 605 -20.46 13.06 -26.40
N LYS A 606 -19.86 12.36 -25.43
CA LYS A 606 -18.91 11.27 -25.68
C LYS A 606 -19.53 10.09 -26.43
N PHE A 607 -20.86 9.97 -26.38
CA PHE A 607 -21.62 8.92 -27.03
C PHE A 607 -22.41 9.42 -28.25
N GLY A 608 -22.05 10.59 -28.79
CA GLY A 608 -22.70 11.18 -29.96
C GLY A 608 -24.13 11.68 -29.69
N LYS A 609 -24.51 11.82 -28.41
CA LYS A 609 -25.80 12.35 -27.99
C LYS A 609 -25.71 13.86 -27.74
N ASP A 610 -26.86 14.50 -27.62
CA ASP A 610 -26.94 15.87 -27.09
C ASP A 610 -26.25 15.95 -25.72
N ARG A 611 -25.52 17.04 -25.47
CA ARG A 611 -24.70 17.21 -24.25
C ARG A 611 -25.54 17.15 -22.98
N ASP A 612 -26.78 17.64 -23.02
CA ASP A 612 -27.69 17.69 -21.88
C ASP A 612 -28.65 16.49 -21.87
N SER A 613 -28.43 15.46 -22.69
CA SER A 613 -29.33 14.32 -22.83
C SER A 613 -29.55 13.57 -21.50
N ALA A 614 -28.50 13.29 -20.74
CA ALA A 614 -28.66 12.64 -19.44
C ALA A 614 -29.39 13.52 -18.41
N LEU A 615 -29.04 14.80 -18.35
CA LEU A 615 -29.64 15.75 -17.42
C LEU A 615 -31.13 16.00 -17.72
N SER A 616 -31.46 16.24 -18.98
CA SER A 616 -32.85 16.41 -19.44
C SER A 616 -33.68 15.13 -19.25
N THR A 617 -33.10 13.94 -19.45
CA THR A 617 -33.75 12.66 -19.15
C THR A 617 -34.13 12.57 -17.66
N LEU A 618 -33.22 12.96 -16.77
CA LEU A 618 -33.48 12.97 -15.34
C LEU A 618 -34.58 13.98 -14.96
N VAL A 619 -34.54 15.21 -15.50
CA VAL A 619 -35.58 16.23 -15.24
C VAL A 619 -36.95 15.79 -15.73
N ASN A 620 -37.02 15.16 -16.91
CA ASN A 620 -38.27 14.59 -17.40
C ASN A 620 -38.81 13.51 -16.46
N ALA A 621 -37.93 12.67 -15.91
CA ALA A 621 -38.31 11.66 -14.92
C ALA A 621 -38.79 12.27 -13.60
N LEU A 622 -38.15 13.34 -13.13
CA LEU A 622 -38.56 14.09 -11.93
C LEU A 622 -39.97 14.67 -12.09
N ASN A 623 -40.23 15.38 -13.18
CA ASN A 623 -41.53 15.99 -13.47
C ASN A 623 -42.62 14.93 -13.71
N SER A 624 -42.29 13.85 -14.41
CA SER A 624 -43.20 12.71 -14.61
C SER A 624 -43.64 12.10 -13.27
N ALA A 625 -42.71 11.92 -12.32
CA ALA A 625 -43.04 11.39 -11.00
C ALA A 625 -43.92 12.34 -10.17
N LEU A 626 -43.84 13.65 -10.39
CA LEU A 626 -44.69 14.65 -9.74
C LEU A 626 -46.05 14.86 -10.44
N GLY A 627 -46.19 14.40 -11.69
CA GLY A 627 -47.34 14.69 -12.52
C GLY A 627 -47.50 16.17 -12.90
N SER A 628 -46.43 16.98 -12.74
CA SER A 628 -46.41 18.41 -13.06
C SER A 628 -44.99 18.88 -13.39
N GLU A 629 -44.87 19.97 -14.14
CA GLU A 629 -43.58 20.61 -14.45
C GLU A 629 -43.14 21.47 -13.26
N GLN A 630 -42.26 20.94 -12.41
CA GLN A 630 -41.70 21.62 -11.23
C GLN A 630 -40.19 21.86 -11.39
N TRP A 631 -39.51 20.94 -12.07
CA TRP A 631 -38.08 20.98 -12.30
C TRP A 631 -37.73 21.46 -13.70
N SER A 632 -36.67 22.25 -13.79
CA SER A 632 -35.97 22.59 -15.02
C SER A 632 -34.47 22.38 -14.81
N PHE A 633 -33.72 22.19 -15.88
CA PHE A 633 -32.26 22.14 -15.82
C PHE A 633 -31.64 23.40 -16.42
N VAL A 634 -30.43 23.74 -15.97
CA VAL A 634 -29.62 24.76 -16.61
C VAL A 634 -28.98 24.14 -17.86
N PRO A 635 -29.36 24.56 -19.08
CA PRO A 635 -28.79 24.02 -20.29
C PRO A 635 -27.30 24.36 -20.40
N SER A 636 -26.53 23.46 -20.99
CA SER A 636 -25.15 23.75 -21.34
C SER A 636 -25.07 24.99 -22.25
N PRO A 637 -24.07 25.86 -22.06
CA PRO A 637 -23.89 26.99 -22.95
C PRO A 637 -23.67 26.50 -24.39
N ALA A 638 -24.21 27.24 -25.34
CA ALA A 638 -23.96 26.99 -26.76
C ALA A 638 -22.45 27.05 -27.05
N ALA A 639 -21.99 26.28 -28.04
CA ALA A 639 -20.57 26.13 -28.33
C ALA A 639 -19.88 27.47 -28.67
N ASP A 640 -20.63 28.42 -29.21
CA ASP A 640 -20.20 29.79 -29.52
C ASP A 640 -20.14 30.73 -28.30
N ALA A 641 -20.64 30.29 -27.15
CA ALA A 641 -20.62 31.01 -25.88
C ALA A 641 -19.54 30.50 -24.89
N LEU A 642 -18.81 29.45 -25.24
CA LEU A 642 -17.68 28.96 -24.43
C LEU A 642 -16.45 29.88 -24.63
N LEU A 643 -15.71 30.13 -23.54
CA LEU A 643 -14.42 30.83 -23.63
C LEU A 643 -13.45 30.00 -24.51
N PRO A 644 -12.67 30.66 -25.40
CA PRO A 644 -11.81 29.99 -26.37
C PRO A 644 -10.74 29.09 -25.75
#